data_AF-A0AAD3MZQ8-F1
#
_entry.id   AF-A0AAD3MZQ8-F1
#
_cell.length_a   1.000
_cell.length_b   1.000
_cell.length_c   1.000
_cell.angle_alpha   90.00
_cell.angle_beta   90.00
_cell.angle_gamma   90.00
#
_symmetry.space_group_name_H-M   'P 1'
#
loop_
_entity.id
_entity.type
_entity.pdbx_description
1 polymer ?
#
loop_
_entity_poly.entity_id
_entity_poly.type
_entity_poly.pdbx_seq_one_letter_code
_entity_poly.pdbx_strand_id
1 'polypeptide(L)'
;MASGVALITIGVLQYSTYTQIGTFAGSGLSKIAIVLIAVGVTIALISLLGHAGAFLNNSSMVACFICILIVIILLEVLTGAAFYILRSRTALLQMNSAINTKAQAVIMDYSPENRHAINRIQEKFKCCGADSHKDWSSSVGWENHDAVPDSCCITKSEGCGQDETKLHKKGCIWAIKIFLIKNLMWVGAVCIALGVTEVFGVLVGRHVALQLAYLGWAYQGFAVQENTDNTVEARLFEALLKTRLIQDRQSSNYHRCGRTDKGVSAFSQVITIDLRSTQFCGGLGVTLPENVDLSTKNKAPVSEVPYVKMLNRVLPQDIRILDWAPVAEGFSARFDCQSRTYRYYFPRGSLDVALMAEAAKRYEGTHDFRNLCKMDVGNGVLQFERTILSASVKPVQPQHTCSTDQYDLFIFEIKGLAFLYHQVRCMMAVLLLIGQKLESPEIITQLLDVQSNPRKPQYSMAVDYPLVLYDCHFEGLSWKQETEEVNYVLSALQQHWTQSAVKAHVLLGMIKGLEATGGVSSNHCWLVEGSRKRNYRPLLERPCYSHVYKMFLVGLTGGIASGKSTVSSMLRELGCPIIDADVVARKVVEPHTPAYSRIVYHFGPEILLENGEIDRQKLGQLIFASEEKRKLLNSITHPEIHKAMLKEILFYFLRGYRYVVLDVPLLFETRRLTQFLNHTVVVYCDPATQLSRLMQRDGLTQEQAEQRVAAQMPLNEKRGLANHVIENSGSREDTHRQVLRLHTKLEDSMDFLLVRVIAIAATAGLSGILLYAAKILLS
;
A
#
# COMPACT_ATOMS: atom_id res chain seq x y z
N MET A 1 -22.75 23.23 11.15
CA MET A 1 -22.64 24.42 12.02
C MET A 1 -23.40 25.61 11.45
N ALA A 2 -23.05 26.11 10.26
CA ALA A 2 -23.76 27.23 9.62
C ALA A 2 -25.27 26.95 9.41
N SER A 3 -25.61 25.72 9.00
CA SER A 3 -27.00 25.24 8.90
C SER A 3 -27.75 25.32 10.24
N GLY A 4 -27.14 24.83 11.33
CA GLY A 4 -27.71 24.93 12.69
C GLY A 4 -27.97 26.38 13.14
N VAL A 5 -27.01 27.29 12.93
CA VAL A 5 -27.16 28.72 13.28
C VAL A 5 -28.26 29.39 12.44
N ALA A 6 -28.36 29.05 11.16
CA ALA A 6 -29.41 29.57 10.28
C ALA A 6 -30.81 29.14 10.76
N LEU A 7 -30.99 27.86 11.12
CA LEU A 7 -32.25 27.34 11.65
C LEU A 7 -32.65 27.99 12.98
N ILE A 8 -31.69 28.22 13.88
CA ILE A 8 -31.95 28.95 15.14
C ILE A 8 -32.41 30.37 14.83
N THR A 9 -31.73 31.07 13.91
CA THR A 9 -32.05 32.46 13.57
C THR A 9 -33.44 32.57 12.96
N ILE A 10 -33.77 31.70 12.00
CA ILE A 10 -35.11 31.63 11.39
C ILE A 10 -36.17 31.30 12.45
N GLY A 11 -35.88 30.33 13.33
CA GLY A 11 -36.80 29.91 14.39
C GLY A 11 -37.11 31.04 15.38
N VAL A 12 -36.11 31.83 15.78
CA VAL A 12 -36.28 33.00 16.66
C VAL A 12 -37.14 34.08 15.99
N LEU A 13 -36.88 34.39 14.72
CA LEU A 13 -37.67 35.36 13.94
C LEU A 13 -39.13 34.91 13.79
N GLN A 14 -39.34 33.62 13.55
CA GLN A 14 -40.68 33.02 13.47
C GLN A 14 -41.39 33.01 14.81
N TYR A 15 -40.71 32.68 15.90
CA TYR A 15 -41.29 32.65 17.25
C TYR A 15 -41.85 34.02 17.63
N SER A 16 -41.08 35.08 17.42
CA SER A 16 -41.51 36.46 17.66
C SER A 16 -42.76 36.85 16.83
N THR A 17 -42.85 36.34 15.60
CA THR A 17 -43.99 36.63 14.72
C THR A 17 -45.23 35.78 15.07
N TYR A 18 -45.05 34.51 15.41
CA TYR A 18 -46.14 33.58 15.72
C TYR A 18 -46.76 33.81 17.10
N THR A 19 -46.01 34.30 18.08
CA THR A 19 -46.58 34.74 19.36
C THR A 19 -47.54 35.92 19.17
N GLN A 20 -47.21 36.86 18.28
CA GLN A 20 -48.10 37.98 17.94
C GLN A 20 -49.40 37.51 17.25
N ILE A 21 -49.32 36.50 16.38
CA ILE A 21 -50.49 35.94 15.67
C ILE A 21 -51.30 34.96 16.56
N GLY A 22 -50.71 34.46 17.65
CA GLY A 22 -51.31 33.45 18.53
C GLY A 22 -52.61 33.87 19.21
N THR A 23 -52.89 35.17 19.27
CA THR A 23 -54.18 35.74 19.69
C THR A 23 -55.29 35.30 18.72
N PHE A 24 -55.10 35.46 17.40
CA PHE A 24 -56.07 35.07 16.36
C PHE A 24 -56.02 33.58 15.99
N ALA A 25 -54.83 32.96 16.05
CA ALA A 25 -54.62 31.61 15.48
C ALA A 25 -54.31 30.51 16.52
N GLY A 26 -54.21 30.86 17.81
CA GLY A 26 -53.84 29.93 18.87
C GLY A 26 -52.32 29.77 19.04
N SER A 27 -51.91 29.31 20.23
CA SER A 27 -50.49 29.12 20.59
C SER A 27 -49.82 27.91 19.93
N GLY A 28 -50.55 27.13 19.13
CA GLY A 28 -50.00 25.98 18.41
C GLY A 28 -48.90 26.37 17.41
N LEU A 29 -49.01 27.55 16.81
CA LEU A 29 -48.02 28.08 15.85
C LEU A 29 -46.66 28.39 16.48
N SER A 30 -46.63 28.93 17.70
CA SER A 30 -45.36 29.22 18.37
C SER A 30 -44.60 27.95 18.77
N LYS A 31 -45.30 26.82 18.96
CA LYS A 31 -44.65 25.52 19.20
C LYS A 31 -43.82 25.03 18.01
N ILE A 32 -44.24 25.33 16.77
CA ILE A 32 -43.49 24.97 15.54
C ILE A 32 -42.14 25.70 15.52
N ALA A 33 -42.12 26.98 15.88
CA ALA A 33 -40.89 27.77 15.94
C ALA A 33 -39.92 27.26 17.03
N ILE A 34 -40.44 26.81 18.19
CA ILE A 34 -39.63 26.20 19.26
C ILE A 34 -38.95 24.92 18.76
N VAL A 35 -39.68 24.07 18.01
CA VAL A 35 -39.10 22.85 17.42
C VAL A 35 -37.97 23.19 16.45
N LEU A 36 -38.13 24.21 15.60
CA LEU A 36 -37.09 24.63 14.66
C LEU A 36 -35.80 25.09 15.39
N ILE A 37 -35.95 25.82 16.49
CA ILE A 37 -34.83 26.25 17.34
C ILE A 37 -34.15 25.03 17.98
N ALA A 38 -34.91 24.10 18.55
CA ALA A 38 -34.37 22.91 19.19
C ALA A 38 -33.58 22.02 18.21
N VAL A 39 -34.10 21.85 16.99
CA VAL A 39 -33.39 21.13 15.91
C VAL A 39 -32.10 21.86 15.54
N GLY A 40 -32.15 23.18 15.34
CA GLY A 40 -30.96 23.99 15.03
C GLY A 40 -29.87 23.92 16.11
N VAL A 41 -30.25 23.96 17.39
CA VAL A 41 -29.32 23.79 18.53
C VAL A 41 -28.71 22.40 18.51
N THR A 42 -29.52 21.37 18.28
CA THR A 42 -29.04 19.97 18.22
C THR A 42 -28.02 19.79 17.10
N ILE A 43 -28.30 20.33 15.89
CA ILE A 43 -27.36 20.29 14.75
C ILE A 43 -26.06 21.05 15.07
N ALA A 44 -26.13 22.18 15.77
CA ALA A 44 -24.95 22.95 16.18
C ALA A 44 -24.08 22.17 17.18
N LEU A 45 -24.70 21.52 18.17
CA LEU A 45 -24.00 20.68 19.16
C LEU A 45 -23.36 19.45 18.53
N ILE A 46 -24.07 18.76 17.62
CA ILE A 46 -23.53 17.61 16.89
C ILE A 46 -22.38 18.05 15.97
N SER A 47 -22.51 19.20 15.30
CA SER A 47 -21.41 19.79 14.53
C SER A 47 -20.17 20.03 15.41
N LEU A 48 -20.35 20.55 16.62
CA LEU A 48 -19.25 20.77 17.56
C LEU A 48 -18.56 19.46 17.97
N LEU A 49 -19.34 18.39 18.22
CA LEU A 49 -18.79 17.06 18.49
C LEU A 49 -17.98 16.52 17.31
N GLY A 50 -18.44 16.73 16.07
CA GLY A 50 -17.68 16.37 14.86
C GLY A 50 -16.35 17.11 14.74
N HIS A 51 -16.34 18.42 15.03
CA HIS A 51 -15.11 19.23 15.02
C HIS A 51 -14.15 18.79 16.14
N ALA A 52 -14.66 18.53 17.34
CA ALA A 52 -13.88 18.02 18.45
C ALA A 52 -13.28 16.64 18.16
N GLY A 53 -14.07 15.72 17.58
CA GLY A 53 -13.60 14.39 17.17
C GLY A 53 -12.50 14.45 16.11
N ALA A 54 -12.61 15.38 15.15
CA ALA A 54 -11.57 15.61 14.14
C ALA A 54 -10.30 16.22 14.74
N PHE A 55 -10.43 17.19 15.65
CA PHE A 55 -9.28 17.84 16.31
C PHE A 55 -8.55 16.88 17.25
N LEU A 56 -9.28 16.03 17.96
CA LEU A 56 -8.74 15.05 18.90
C LEU A 56 -8.31 13.73 18.23
N ASN A 57 -8.46 13.63 16.90
CA ASN A 57 -8.13 12.43 16.10
C ASN A 57 -8.80 11.15 16.63
N ASN A 58 -10.05 11.25 17.13
CA ASN A 58 -10.80 10.13 17.71
C ASN A 58 -11.82 9.58 16.69
N SER A 59 -11.49 8.43 16.08
CA SER A 59 -12.32 7.79 15.04
C SER A 59 -13.73 7.44 15.52
N SER A 60 -13.91 7.10 16.80
CA SER A 60 -15.23 6.73 17.35
C SER A 60 -16.16 7.93 17.45
N MET A 61 -15.63 9.10 17.81
CA MET A 61 -16.41 10.35 17.85
C MET A 61 -16.81 10.80 16.44
N VAL A 62 -15.91 10.64 15.47
CA VAL A 62 -16.20 10.95 14.06
C VAL A 62 -17.25 9.99 13.48
N ALA A 63 -17.13 8.69 13.78
CA ALA A 63 -18.12 7.70 13.35
C ALA A 63 -19.50 7.98 13.96
N CYS A 64 -19.56 8.29 15.26
CA CYS A 64 -20.79 8.68 15.95
C CYS A 64 -21.43 9.92 15.30
N PHE A 65 -20.62 10.95 14.99
CA PHE A 65 -21.08 12.13 14.26
C PHE A 65 -21.69 11.78 12.90
N ILE A 66 -21.03 10.93 12.11
CA ILE A 66 -21.53 10.51 10.79
C ILE A 66 -22.84 9.73 10.91
N CYS A 67 -22.93 8.78 11.84
CA CYS A 67 -24.16 8.01 12.08
C CYS A 67 -25.33 8.94 12.47
N ILE A 68 -25.08 9.89 13.37
CA ILE A 68 -26.09 10.86 13.78
C ILE A 68 -26.50 11.76 12.60
N LEU A 69 -25.55 12.18 11.77
CA LEU A 69 -25.82 13.01 10.60
C LEU A 69 -26.68 12.26 9.56
N ILE A 70 -26.40 10.98 9.30
CA ILE A 70 -27.22 10.13 8.40
C ILE A 70 -28.65 10.00 8.94
N VAL A 71 -28.81 9.77 10.25
CA VAL A 71 -30.13 9.70 10.88
C VAL A 71 -30.88 11.02 10.74
N ILE A 72 -30.21 12.16 10.93
CA ILE A 72 -30.82 13.49 10.74
C ILE A 72 -31.26 13.68 9.29
N ILE A 73 -30.41 13.37 8.32
CA ILE A 73 -30.76 13.49 6.88
C ILE A 73 -31.96 12.60 6.54
N LEU A 74 -32.00 11.36 7.03
CA LEU A 74 -33.14 10.46 6.82
C LEU A 74 -34.43 11.02 7.45
N LEU A 75 -34.35 11.57 8.67
CA LEU A 75 -35.48 12.21 9.33
C LEU A 75 -35.94 13.47 8.57
N GLU A 76 -35.03 14.28 8.04
CA GLU A 76 -35.35 15.47 7.24
C GLU A 76 -36.03 15.09 5.91
N VAL A 77 -35.57 14.05 5.23
CA VAL A 77 -36.19 13.55 4.00
C VAL A 77 -37.58 12.96 4.29
N LEU A 78 -37.72 12.15 5.36
CA LEU A 78 -39.00 11.56 5.76
C LEU A 78 -40.01 12.63 6.19
N THR A 79 -39.57 13.64 6.94
CA THR A 79 -40.44 14.75 7.35
C THR A 79 -40.80 15.66 6.17
N GLY A 80 -39.87 15.95 5.26
CA GLY A 80 -40.13 16.68 4.02
C GLY A 80 -41.11 15.95 3.11
N ALA A 81 -40.96 14.64 2.93
CA ALA A 81 -41.87 13.79 2.18
C ALA A 81 -43.25 13.70 2.84
N ALA A 82 -43.30 13.46 4.16
CA ALA A 82 -44.54 13.45 4.93
C ALA A 82 -45.26 14.80 4.84
N PHE A 83 -44.53 15.93 4.94
CA PHE A 83 -45.09 17.26 4.79
C PHE A 83 -45.66 17.50 3.39
N TYR A 84 -44.94 17.10 2.33
CA TYR A 84 -45.42 17.21 0.95
C TYR A 84 -46.69 16.38 0.70
N ILE A 85 -46.75 15.16 1.24
CA ILE A 85 -47.91 14.26 1.13
C ILE A 85 -49.09 14.80 1.97
N LEU A 86 -48.84 15.22 3.21
CA LEU A 86 -49.85 15.74 4.15
C LEU A 86 -50.36 17.15 3.80
N ARG A 87 -49.61 17.92 3.00
CA ARG A 87 -50.05 19.21 2.42
C ARG A 87 -51.40 19.08 1.71
N SER A 88 -51.77 17.89 1.23
CA SER A 88 -52.92 17.69 0.36
C SER A 88 -54.29 17.54 1.05
N ARG A 89 -54.42 17.07 2.31
CA ARG A 89 -55.77 16.63 2.76
C ARG A 89 -56.24 16.88 4.21
N THR A 90 -55.43 17.01 5.27
CA THR A 90 -56.00 16.95 6.64
C THR A 90 -55.55 18.06 7.61
N ALA A 91 -54.27 18.39 7.71
CA ALA A 91 -53.78 19.38 8.70
C ALA A 91 -54.22 20.83 8.41
N LEU A 92 -54.29 21.20 7.13
CA LEU A 92 -54.68 22.55 6.71
C LEU A 92 -56.17 22.85 7.01
N LEU A 93 -57.03 21.81 6.95
CA LEU A 93 -58.47 21.94 7.21
C LEU A 93 -58.78 22.11 8.72
N GLN A 94 -58.13 21.34 9.60
CA GLN A 94 -58.30 21.51 11.05
C GLN A 94 -57.81 22.88 11.54
N MET A 95 -56.65 23.33 11.04
CA MET A 95 -56.10 24.64 11.36
C MET A 95 -57.00 25.79 10.85
N ASN A 96 -57.59 25.64 9.65
CA ASN A 96 -58.54 26.62 9.13
C ASN A 96 -59.78 26.77 10.01
N SER A 97 -60.33 25.67 10.54
CA SER A 97 -61.49 25.74 11.42
C SER A 97 -61.17 26.43 12.75
N ALA A 98 -60.06 26.08 13.41
CA ALA A 98 -59.66 26.65 14.70
C ALA A 98 -59.28 28.14 14.61
N ILE A 99 -58.58 28.54 13.54
CA ILE A 99 -58.25 29.96 13.28
C ILE A 99 -59.53 30.76 13.05
N ASN A 100 -60.46 30.25 12.24
CA ASN A 100 -61.70 30.96 11.95
C ASN A 100 -62.51 31.20 13.22
N THR A 101 -62.73 30.15 14.03
CA THR A 101 -63.52 30.25 15.27
C THR A 101 -62.87 31.19 16.30
N LYS A 102 -61.54 31.12 16.47
CA LYS A 102 -60.84 31.94 17.46
C LYS A 102 -60.68 33.40 17.00
N ALA A 103 -60.40 33.63 15.72
CA ALA A 103 -60.33 34.99 15.16
C ALA A 103 -61.67 35.71 15.26
N GLN A 104 -62.77 35.02 14.96
CA GLN A 104 -64.12 35.57 15.12
C GLN A 104 -64.41 35.89 16.60
N ALA A 105 -64.09 34.98 17.53
CA ALA A 105 -64.28 35.23 18.97
C ALA A 105 -63.46 36.43 19.49
N VAL A 106 -62.23 36.61 19.02
CA VAL A 106 -61.35 37.71 19.44
C VAL A 106 -61.78 39.06 18.86
N ILE A 107 -62.33 39.09 17.63
CA ILE A 107 -62.90 40.33 17.07
C ILE A 107 -64.21 40.71 17.77
N MET A 108 -65.00 39.73 18.21
CA MET A 108 -66.22 39.96 18.99
C MET A 108 -65.94 40.48 20.40
N ASP A 109 -64.80 40.09 21.01
CA ASP A 109 -64.33 40.53 22.32
C ASP A 109 -63.17 41.56 22.22
N TYR A 110 -63.51 42.80 21.86
CA TYR A 110 -62.56 43.93 21.78
C TYR A 110 -62.24 44.56 23.15
N SER A 111 -61.95 43.71 24.13
CA SER A 111 -61.58 44.13 25.49
C SER A 111 -60.21 44.84 25.54
N PRO A 112 -59.92 45.66 26.57
CA PRO A 112 -58.63 46.35 26.72
C PRO A 112 -57.41 45.41 26.66
N GLU A 113 -57.59 44.16 27.10
CA GLU A 113 -56.59 43.09 27.08
C GLU A 113 -56.23 42.66 25.64
N ASN A 114 -57.24 42.50 24.76
CA ASN A 114 -57.05 42.05 23.38
C ASN A 114 -56.84 43.19 22.38
N ARG A 115 -57.33 44.40 22.69
CA ARG A 115 -57.33 45.60 21.84
C ARG A 115 -55.95 45.91 21.22
N HIS A 116 -54.89 45.89 22.02
CA HIS A 116 -53.54 46.18 21.54
C HIS A 116 -53.05 45.13 20.54
N ALA A 117 -53.36 43.85 20.77
CA ALA A 117 -52.99 42.77 19.87
C ALA A 117 -53.77 42.82 18.55
N ILE A 118 -55.07 43.10 18.62
CA ILE A 118 -55.96 43.22 17.46
C ILE A 118 -55.50 44.38 16.57
N ASN A 119 -55.27 45.57 17.14
CA ASN A 119 -54.82 46.74 16.39
C ASN A 119 -53.48 46.47 15.69
N ARG A 120 -52.54 45.84 16.39
CA ARG A 120 -51.22 45.51 15.83
C ARG A 120 -51.31 44.50 14.67
N ILE A 121 -52.26 43.56 14.71
CA ILE A 121 -52.48 42.59 13.64
C ILE A 121 -53.10 43.29 12.41
N GLN A 122 -54.12 44.11 12.61
CA GLN A 122 -54.78 44.85 11.53
C GLN A 122 -53.79 45.77 10.79
N GLU A 123 -52.95 46.50 11.54
CA GLU A 123 -51.88 47.34 10.99
C GLU A 123 -50.80 46.51 10.28
N LYS A 124 -50.29 45.44 10.92
CA LYS A 124 -49.18 44.63 10.40
C LYS A 124 -49.56 43.86 9.12
N PHE A 125 -50.79 43.34 9.05
CA PHE A 125 -51.26 42.53 7.94
C PHE A 125 -52.12 43.29 6.93
N LYS A 126 -52.35 44.60 7.14
CA LYS A 126 -53.14 45.47 6.26
C LYS A 126 -54.53 44.86 6.02
N CYS A 127 -55.21 44.53 7.10
CA CYS A 127 -56.48 43.81 7.13
C CYS A 127 -57.45 44.46 8.13
N CYS A 128 -58.75 44.17 8.01
CA CYS A 128 -59.76 44.66 8.94
C CYS A 128 -60.81 43.57 9.24
N GLY A 129 -61.13 43.41 10.52
CA GLY A 129 -62.05 42.39 11.01
C GLY A 129 -61.51 40.96 10.87
N ALA A 130 -62.35 39.97 11.14
CA ALA A 130 -61.98 38.56 11.02
C ALA A 130 -62.02 38.13 9.55
N ASP A 131 -63.19 38.18 8.93
CA ASP A 131 -63.46 37.90 7.53
C ASP A 131 -63.59 39.19 6.70
N SER A 132 -64.08 40.28 7.31
CA SER A 132 -64.21 41.58 6.66
C SER A 132 -64.36 42.73 7.66
N HIS A 133 -64.15 43.97 7.20
CA HIS A 133 -64.45 45.19 7.96
C HIS A 133 -65.88 45.25 8.52
N LYS A 134 -66.82 44.52 7.91
CA LYS A 134 -68.21 44.44 8.36
C LYS A 134 -68.39 43.71 9.70
N ASP A 135 -67.42 42.93 10.14
CA ASP A 135 -67.54 42.15 11.39
C ASP A 135 -67.67 43.05 12.63
N TRP A 136 -67.17 44.30 12.54
CA TRP A 136 -67.22 45.30 13.61
C TRP A 136 -68.64 45.80 13.92
N SER A 137 -69.56 45.81 12.95
CA SER A 137 -70.95 46.21 13.21
C SER A 137 -71.70 45.23 14.11
N SER A 138 -71.21 43.97 14.18
CA SER A 138 -71.74 42.92 15.04
C SER A 138 -70.89 42.64 16.30
N SER A 139 -69.77 43.35 16.49
CA SER A 139 -68.84 43.09 17.58
C SER A 139 -69.34 43.66 18.91
N VAL A 140 -69.52 42.80 19.91
CA VAL A 140 -70.07 43.18 21.23
C VAL A 140 -69.11 44.07 22.03
N GLY A 141 -67.80 43.96 21.79
CA GLY A 141 -66.77 44.76 22.47
C GLY A 141 -66.48 46.13 21.85
N TRP A 142 -67.17 46.52 20.78
CA TRP A 142 -66.95 47.78 20.07
C TRP A 142 -68.18 48.67 20.13
N GLU A 143 -68.06 49.85 20.77
CA GLU A 143 -69.21 50.71 21.09
C GLU A 143 -69.76 51.49 19.88
N ASN A 144 -68.98 51.66 18.81
CA ASN A 144 -69.36 52.49 17.66
C ASN A 144 -69.65 51.65 16.40
N HIS A 145 -70.82 51.02 16.34
CA HIS A 145 -71.18 50.09 15.26
C HIS A 145 -71.28 50.70 13.84
N ASP A 146 -71.29 52.04 13.72
CA ASP A 146 -71.28 52.76 12.44
C ASP A 146 -69.85 53.07 11.94
N ALA A 147 -68.82 52.73 12.72
CA ALA A 147 -67.42 52.91 12.37
C ALA A 147 -66.60 51.67 12.71
N VAL A 148 -65.37 51.59 12.20
CA VAL A 148 -64.39 50.55 12.57
C VAL A 148 -63.22 51.17 13.34
N PRO A 149 -62.40 50.37 14.04
CA PRO A 149 -61.18 50.89 14.67
C PRO A 149 -60.22 51.51 13.64
N ASP A 150 -59.56 52.62 13.98
CA ASP A 150 -58.60 53.31 13.10
C ASP A 150 -57.41 52.41 12.67
N SER A 151 -57.17 51.29 13.33
CA SER A 151 -56.18 50.29 12.92
C SER A 151 -56.56 49.53 11.63
N CYS A 152 -57.81 49.63 11.18
CA CYS A 152 -58.30 49.12 9.90
C CYS A 152 -57.97 50.03 8.69
N CYS A 153 -57.43 51.21 8.94
CA CYS A 153 -57.23 52.23 7.93
C CYS A 153 -55.99 52.00 7.06
N ILE A 154 -56.11 52.32 5.77
CA ILE A 154 -55.00 52.28 4.82
C ILE A 154 -53.95 53.36 5.15
N THR A 155 -54.41 54.54 5.56
CA THR A 155 -53.59 55.67 6.00
C THR A 155 -54.03 56.13 7.37
N LYS A 156 -53.09 56.25 8.30
CA LYS A 156 -53.39 56.56 9.70
C LYS A 156 -53.77 58.04 9.84
N SER A 157 -55.05 58.30 10.06
CA SER A 157 -55.58 59.59 10.49
C SER A 157 -56.62 59.35 11.57
N GLU A 158 -56.70 60.25 12.55
CA GLU A 158 -57.65 60.16 13.64
C GLU A 158 -59.09 60.19 13.10
N GLY A 159 -59.92 59.21 13.49
CA GLY A 159 -61.30 59.09 13.03
C GLY A 159 -61.48 58.55 11.60
N CYS A 160 -60.42 58.00 11.00
CA CYS A 160 -60.47 57.38 9.68
C CYS A 160 -61.48 56.22 9.58
N GLY A 161 -61.75 55.54 10.69
CA GLY A 161 -62.68 54.41 10.78
C GLY A 161 -64.11 54.67 10.28
N GLN A 162 -64.48 55.93 10.03
CA GLN A 162 -65.80 56.35 9.53
C GLN A 162 -65.89 56.38 7.99
N ASP A 163 -64.76 56.40 7.27
CA ASP A 163 -64.73 56.50 5.81
C ASP A 163 -64.46 55.12 5.18
N GLU A 164 -65.52 54.45 4.72
CA GLU A 164 -65.43 53.12 4.09
C GLU A 164 -64.46 53.05 2.89
N THR A 165 -64.18 54.18 2.23
CA THR A 165 -63.26 54.22 1.08
C THR A 165 -61.79 54.09 1.49
N LYS A 166 -61.46 54.35 2.76
CA LYS A 166 -60.08 54.36 3.30
C LYS A 166 -59.75 53.13 4.15
N LEU A 167 -60.61 52.11 4.15
CA LEU A 167 -60.44 50.90 4.95
C LEU A 167 -59.81 49.73 4.18
N HIS A 168 -59.08 48.89 4.90
CA HIS A 168 -58.67 47.59 4.40
C HIS A 168 -59.88 46.67 4.22
N LYS A 169 -60.24 46.36 2.97
CA LYS A 169 -61.42 45.52 2.66
C LYS A 169 -61.23 44.01 2.90
N LYS A 170 -60.01 43.58 3.22
CA LYS A 170 -59.64 42.17 3.38
C LYS A 170 -59.67 41.76 4.84
N GLY A 171 -60.32 40.65 5.17
CA GLY A 171 -60.31 40.06 6.51
C GLY A 171 -58.93 39.59 6.96
N CYS A 172 -58.67 39.70 8.26
CA CYS A 172 -57.40 39.29 8.83
C CYS A 172 -57.17 37.78 8.78
N ILE A 173 -58.22 36.95 8.80
CA ILE A 173 -58.12 35.50 8.58
C ILE A 173 -57.46 35.21 7.22
N TRP A 174 -57.92 35.87 6.16
CA TRP A 174 -57.39 35.67 4.82
C TRP A 174 -55.94 36.17 4.68
N ALA A 175 -55.65 37.35 5.23
CA ALA A 175 -54.30 37.93 5.20
C ALA A 175 -53.29 37.06 5.97
N ILE A 176 -53.67 36.56 7.16
CA ILE A 176 -52.84 35.67 7.98
C ILE A 176 -52.64 34.32 7.28
N LYS A 177 -53.68 33.73 6.66
CA LYS A 177 -53.56 32.48 5.90
C LYS A 177 -52.56 32.59 4.76
N ILE A 178 -52.62 33.65 3.96
CA ILE A 178 -51.66 33.88 2.87
C ILE A 178 -50.24 34.06 3.40
N PHE A 179 -50.09 34.82 4.48
CA PHE A 179 -48.79 35.00 5.13
C PHE A 179 -48.20 33.67 5.62
N LEU A 180 -49.01 32.81 6.26
CA LEU A 180 -48.57 31.50 6.73
C LEU A 180 -48.15 30.58 5.58
N ILE A 181 -48.94 30.50 4.51
CA ILE A 181 -48.62 29.68 3.34
C ILE A 181 -47.32 30.14 2.67
N LYS A 182 -47.15 31.45 2.48
CA LYS A 182 -45.92 31.99 1.87
C LYS A 182 -44.68 31.71 2.70
N ASN A 183 -44.73 31.93 4.01
CA ASN A 183 -43.59 31.64 4.89
C ASN A 183 -43.28 30.14 4.96
N LEU A 184 -44.30 29.29 4.96
CA LEU A 184 -44.12 27.84 4.98
C LEU A 184 -43.48 27.32 3.69
N MET A 185 -43.79 27.91 2.53
CA MET A 185 -43.10 27.61 1.28
C MET A 185 -41.62 28.03 1.31
N TRP A 186 -41.32 29.20 1.87
CA TRP A 186 -39.94 29.65 2.04
C TRP A 186 -39.13 28.75 2.97
N VAL A 187 -39.73 28.32 4.09
CA VAL A 187 -39.08 27.38 5.02
C VAL A 187 -38.80 26.04 4.34
N GLY A 188 -39.77 25.50 3.61
CA GLY A 188 -39.59 24.25 2.85
C GLY A 188 -38.49 24.36 1.79
N ALA A 189 -38.44 25.47 1.05
CA ALA A 189 -37.39 25.71 0.04
C ALA A 189 -36.00 25.85 0.66
N VAL A 190 -35.88 26.54 1.80
CA VAL A 190 -34.60 26.69 2.53
C VAL A 190 -34.12 25.34 3.08
N CYS A 191 -35.01 24.52 3.64
CA CYS A 191 -34.63 23.19 4.15
C CYS A 191 -34.17 22.25 3.03
N ILE A 192 -34.87 22.24 1.89
CA ILE A 192 -34.46 21.46 0.70
C ILE A 192 -33.10 21.96 0.18
N ALA A 193 -32.91 23.27 0.06
CA ALA A 193 -31.64 23.85 -0.38
C ALA A 193 -30.49 23.46 0.56
N LEU A 194 -30.69 23.56 1.88
CA LEU A 194 -29.70 23.15 2.88
C LEU A 194 -29.35 21.65 2.77
N GLY A 195 -30.36 20.77 2.66
CA GLY A 195 -30.14 19.33 2.48
C GLY A 195 -29.40 18.98 1.18
N VAL A 196 -29.69 19.68 0.08
CA VAL A 196 -28.94 19.56 -1.18
C VAL A 196 -27.49 20.03 -0.99
N THR A 197 -27.26 21.15 -0.28
CA THR A 197 -25.90 21.68 -0.07
C THR A 197 -25.04 20.72 0.77
N GLU A 198 -25.63 20.03 1.75
CA GLU A 198 -24.95 19.05 2.60
C GLU A 198 -24.56 17.75 1.86
N VAL A 199 -25.29 17.39 0.80
CA VAL A 199 -24.99 16.22 -0.06
C VAL A 199 -23.96 16.56 -1.15
N PHE A 200 -24.03 17.76 -1.75
CA PHE A 200 -23.16 18.13 -2.89
C PHE A 200 -21.73 18.53 -2.49
N GLY A 201 -21.49 18.95 -1.24
CA GLY A 201 -20.14 19.31 -0.76
C GLY A 201 -19.14 18.14 -0.69
N VAL A 202 -19.58 16.91 -0.95
CA VAL A 202 -18.78 15.67 -0.80
C VAL A 202 -18.27 15.14 -2.15
N LEU A 203 -18.73 15.65 -3.30
CA LEU A 203 -18.57 14.97 -4.60
C LEU A 203 -17.69 15.68 -5.63
N VAL A 204 -16.96 16.74 -5.26
CA VAL A 204 -16.09 17.45 -6.22
C VAL A 204 -14.65 16.95 -6.11
N GLY A 205 -14.21 16.26 -7.16
CA GLY A 205 -12.85 15.75 -7.32
C GLY A 205 -12.05 16.54 -8.35
N ARG A 206 -10.73 16.38 -8.32
CA ARG A 206 -9.81 16.82 -9.38
C ARG A 206 -8.77 15.75 -9.65
N HIS A 207 -8.55 15.46 -10.92
CA HIS A 207 -7.39 14.69 -11.35
C HIS A 207 -6.11 15.53 -11.29
N VAL A 208 -5.12 15.07 -10.53
CA VAL A 208 -3.82 15.74 -10.37
C VAL A 208 -2.66 14.79 -10.61
N ALA A 209 -1.52 15.35 -11.01
CA ALA A 209 -0.21 14.72 -10.91
C ALA A 209 0.49 15.18 -9.62
N LEU A 210 1.09 14.25 -8.88
CA LEU A 210 1.94 14.54 -7.71
C LEU A 210 3.36 14.09 -7.99
N GLN A 211 4.32 14.93 -7.66
CA GLN A 211 5.76 14.62 -7.72
C GLN A 211 6.27 14.28 -6.31
N LEU A 212 6.96 13.16 -6.18
CA LEU A 212 7.42 12.61 -4.92
C LEU A 212 8.93 12.36 -4.91
N ALA A 213 9.54 12.66 -3.78
CA ALA A 213 10.88 12.25 -3.41
C ALA A 213 10.84 11.30 -2.20
N TYR A 214 11.65 10.26 -2.20
CA TYR A 214 11.80 9.37 -1.06
C TYR A 214 13.16 8.67 -1.01
N LEU A 215 13.61 8.37 0.22
CA LEU A 215 14.76 7.52 0.49
C LEU A 215 14.29 6.06 0.61
N GLY A 216 14.62 5.23 -0.38
CA GLY A 216 14.09 3.86 -0.51
C GLY A 216 14.68 2.83 0.45
N TRP A 217 15.70 3.18 1.22
CA TRP A 217 16.53 2.24 1.97
C TRP A 217 15.76 1.41 3.01
N ALA A 218 14.72 1.98 3.63
CA ALA A 218 13.91 1.31 4.63
C ALA A 218 12.68 0.58 4.04
N TYR A 219 12.45 0.69 2.73
CA TYR A 219 11.22 0.24 2.07
C TYR A 219 11.44 -0.97 1.17
N GLN A 220 10.42 -1.82 1.07
CA GLN A 220 10.40 -2.97 0.15
C GLN A 220 9.97 -2.56 -1.28
N GLY A 221 10.41 -1.37 -1.71
CA GLY A 221 10.11 -0.77 -3.01
C GLY A 221 8.92 0.18 -2.98
N PHE A 222 8.57 0.70 -4.15
CA PHE A 222 7.46 1.65 -4.27
C PHE A 222 6.10 0.97 -4.14
N ALA A 223 5.83 -0.05 -4.96
CA ALA A 223 4.52 -0.68 -5.07
C ALA A 223 4.19 -1.60 -3.89
N VAL A 224 2.94 -1.56 -3.42
CA VAL A 224 2.43 -2.49 -2.38
C VAL A 224 2.57 -3.94 -2.85
N GLN A 225 2.98 -4.82 -1.94
CA GLN A 225 3.11 -6.25 -2.17
C GLN A 225 2.19 -7.02 -1.21
N GLU A 226 1.69 -8.19 -1.60
CA GLU A 226 0.73 -8.97 -0.78
C GLU A 226 1.27 -9.36 0.60
N ASN A 227 2.60 -9.46 0.75
CA ASN A 227 3.25 -9.94 1.96
C ASN A 227 3.75 -8.80 2.87
N THR A 228 3.66 -7.53 2.45
CA THR A 228 4.18 -6.41 3.24
C THR A 228 3.56 -5.07 2.90
N ASP A 229 3.15 -4.35 3.94
CA ASP A 229 2.71 -2.96 3.86
C ASP A 229 3.87 -1.97 3.99
N ASN A 230 5.12 -2.43 4.15
CA ASN A 230 6.28 -1.56 4.27
C ASN A 230 6.80 -1.08 2.90
N THR A 231 5.96 -0.33 2.20
CA THR A 231 6.22 0.22 0.86
C THR A 231 5.89 1.71 0.84
N VAL A 232 6.53 2.46 -0.07
CA VAL A 232 6.29 3.91 -0.19
C VAL A 232 4.83 4.20 -0.53
N GLU A 233 4.24 3.38 -1.42
CA GLU A 233 2.84 3.51 -1.82
C GLU A 233 1.88 3.25 -0.67
N ALA A 234 2.12 2.25 0.19
CA ALA A 234 1.28 2.03 1.37
C ALA A 234 1.24 3.27 2.29
N ARG A 235 2.41 3.86 2.56
CA ARG A 235 2.53 5.09 3.39
C ARG A 235 1.87 6.29 2.73
N LEU A 236 1.93 6.39 1.41
CA LEU A 236 1.25 7.43 0.67
C LEU A 236 -0.27 7.31 0.75
N PHE A 237 -0.82 6.11 0.58
CA PHE A 237 -2.27 5.88 0.72
C PHE A 237 -2.74 6.08 2.16
N GLU A 238 -1.94 5.69 3.16
CA GLU A 238 -2.21 6.00 4.57
C GLU A 238 -2.34 7.52 4.79
N ALA A 239 -1.43 8.31 4.21
CA ALA A 239 -1.46 9.78 4.28
C ALA A 239 -2.67 10.39 3.53
N LEU A 240 -3.01 9.88 2.35
CA LEU A 240 -4.14 10.34 1.54
C LEU A 240 -5.49 10.09 2.24
N LEU A 241 -5.64 8.92 2.87
CA LEU A 241 -6.84 8.57 3.65
C LEU A 241 -6.93 9.40 4.94
N LYS A 242 -5.80 9.55 5.66
CA LYS A 242 -5.72 10.34 6.89
C LYS A 242 -6.05 11.81 6.67
N THR A 243 -5.65 12.37 5.52
CA THR A 243 -5.96 13.75 5.13
C THR A 243 -7.35 13.91 4.49
N ARG A 244 -8.08 12.80 4.29
CA ARG A 244 -9.37 12.75 3.58
C ARG A 244 -9.33 13.41 2.21
N LEU A 245 -8.20 13.26 1.52
CA LEU A 245 -8.07 13.69 0.13
C LEU A 245 -8.67 12.66 -0.83
N ILE A 246 -8.75 11.40 -0.41
CA ILE A 246 -9.44 10.30 -1.11
C ILE A 246 -10.38 9.56 -0.15
N GLN A 247 -11.39 8.87 -0.69
CA GLN A 247 -12.30 8.01 0.08
C GLN A 247 -11.71 6.61 0.26
N ASP A 248 -11.33 5.98 -0.85
CA ASP A 248 -10.65 4.70 -0.90
C ASP A 248 -9.68 4.65 -2.07
N ARG A 249 -8.91 3.56 -2.16
CA ARG A 249 -7.90 3.40 -3.20
C ARG A 249 -8.51 3.03 -4.55
N GLN A 250 -9.54 2.20 -4.57
CA GLN A 250 -10.16 1.70 -5.80
C GLN A 250 -10.84 2.82 -6.59
N SER A 251 -11.45 3.78 -5.90
CA SER A 251 -12.17 4.90 -6.51
C SER A 251 -11.29 6.08 -6.94
N SER A 252 -9.97 6.02 -6.71
CA SER A 252 -9.07 7.19 -6.80
C SER A 252 -8.39 7.41 -8.17
N ASN A 253 -8.72 6.61 -9.19
CA ASN A 253 -8.11 6.70 -10.53
C ASN A 253 -6.57 6.76 -10.52
N TYR A 254 -5.96 5.89 -9.70
CA TYR A 254 -4.55 5.97 -9.38
C TYR A 254 -3.63 5.31 -10.43
N HIS A 255 -2.65 6.08 -10.93
CA HIS A 255 -1.60 5.60 -11.81
C HIS A 255 -0.21 5.99 -11.30
N ARG A 256 0.80 5.17 -11.61
CA ARG A 256 2.20 5.37 -11.18
C ARG A 256 3.15 5.35 -12.38
N CYS A 257 4.10 6.27 -12.44
CA CYS A 257 5.06 6.36 -13.54
C CYS A 257 6.01 5.17 -13.61
N GLY A 258 6.61 4.80 -12.48
CA GLY A 258 7.56 3.69 -12.37
C GLY A 258 7.39 2.89 -11.09
N ARG A 259 7.87 1.65 -11.10
CA ARG A 259 7.98 0.81 -9.90
C ARG A 259 9.46 0.72 -9.54
N THR A 260 9.89 1.41 -8.50
CA THR A 260 11.25 1.25 -7.96
C THR A 260 11.30 -0.01 -7.10
N ASP A 261 12.41 -0.74 -7.23
CA ASP A 261 12.67 -1.96 -6.48
C ASP A 261 12.94 -1.66 -5.00
N LYS A 262 12.98 -2.71 -4.17
CA LYS A 262 13.47 -2.63 -2.79
C LYS A 262 14.78 -1.85 -2.72
N GLY A 263 14.91 -0.98 -1.72
CA GLY A 263 16.12 -0.17 -1.47
C GLY A 263 16.34 1.01 -2.42
N VAL A 264 15.67 1.05 -3.57
CA VAL A 264 15.85 2.08 -4.60
C VAL A 264 15.14 3.38 -4.20
N SER A 265 15.85 4.49 -4.26
CA SER A 265 15.30 5.81 -3.92
C SER A 265 14.70 6.50 -5.15
N ALA A 266 13.93 7.57 -4.94
CA ALA A 266 13.49 8.43 -6.03
C ALA A 266 13.55 9.90 -5.63
N PHE A 267 13.93 10.76 -6.57
CA PHE A 267 13.84 12.21 -6.41
C PHE A 267 12.61 12.78 -7.10
N SER A 268 12.20 12.19 -8.23
CA SER A 268 11.11 12.69 -9.07
C SER A 268 10.23 11.53 -9.54
N GLN A 269 9.69 10.77 -8.58
CA GLN A 269 8.63 9.81 -8.88
C GLN A 269 7.34 10.58 -9.13
N VAL A 270 6.55 10.16 -10.11
CA VAL A 270 5.27 10.81 -10.42
C VAL A 270 4.13 9.82 -10.35
N ILE A 271 3.03 10.24 -9.73
CA ILE A 271 1.75 9.55 -9.75
C ILE A 271 0.67 10.47 -10.27
N THR A 272 -0.43 9.91 -10.79
CA THR A 272 -1.67 10.64 -11.02
C THR A 272 -2.81 10.02 -10.24
N ILE A 273 -3.70 10.85 -9.70
CA ILE A 273 -4.74 10.45 -8.76
C ILE A 273 -5.84 11.52 -8.69
N ASP A 274 -7.07 11.08 -8.43
CA ASP A 274 -8.20 11.97 -8.11
C ASP A 274 -8.17 12.38 -6.64
N LEU A 275 -8.12 13.69 -6.38
CA LEU A 275 -8.14 14.26 -5.04
C LEU A 275 -9.37 15.17 -4.85
N ARG A 276 -9.82 15.30 -3.61
CA ARG A 276 -10.84 16.28 -3.22
C ARG A 276 -10.41 17.71 -3.56
N SER A 277 -11.28 18.45 -4.25
CA SER A 277 -11.04 19.82 -4.72
C SER A 277 -11.96 20.84 -4.03
N THR A 278 -11.50 22.08 -3.86
CA THR A 278 -12.35 23.21 -3.43
C THR A 278 -12.94 23.99 -4.60
N GLN A 279 -12.59 23.65 -5.84
CA GLN A 279 -13.06 24.34 -7.04
C GLN A 279 -14.30 23.63 -7.62
N PHE A 280 -15.45 24.30 -7.50
CA PHE A 280 -16.77 23.76 -7.83
C PHE A 280 -17.21 23.98 -9.30
N CYS A 281 -16.49 24.81 -10.07
CA CYS A 281 -16.76 25.00 -11.50
C CYS A 281 -15.54 25.53 -12.24
N GLY A 282 -15.19 24.88 -13.36
CA GLY A 282 -14.05 25.26 -14.20
C GLY A 282 -12.69 24.93 -13.58
N GLY A 283 -11.70 24.69 -14.45
CA GLY A 283 -10.34 24.29 -14.08
C GLY A 283 -9.97 22.92 -14.64
N LEU A 284 -8.72 22.77 -15.08
CA LEU A 284 -8.23 21.51 -15.65
C LEU A 284 -8.35 20.37 -14.62
N GLY A 285 -8.93 19.24 -15.07
CA GLY A 285 -9.06 18.03 -14.27
C GLY A 285 -10.19 18.01 -13.24
N VAL A 286 -11.00 19.06 -13.10
CA VAL A 286 -12.13 19.08 -12.15
C VAL A 286 -13.26 18.19 -12.67
N THR A 287 -13.66 17.19 -11.88
CA THR A 287 -14.79 16.31 -12.19
C THR A 287 -16.04 16.78 -11.45
N LEU A 288 -17.15 16.91 -12.19
CA LEU A 288 -18.46 17.26 -11.65
C LEU A 288 -19.41 16.07 -11.83
N PRO A 289 -20.38 15.86 -10.91
CA PRO A 289 -21.44 14.89 -11.11
C PRO A 289 -22.24 15.20 -12.38
N GLU A 290 -22.65 14.17 -13.13
CA GLU A 290 -23.31 14.26 -14.46
C GLU A 290 -24.57 15.14 -14.54
N ASN A 291 -25.15 15.57 -13.40
CA ASN A 291 -26.41 16.30 -13.32
C ASN A 291 -26.28 17.80 -12.98
N VAL A 292 -25.10 18.42 -13.12
CA VAL A 292 -24.89 19.84 -12.80
C VAL A 292 -24.71 20.68 -14.07
N ASP A 293 -25.68 21.56 -14.34
CA ASP A 293 -25.66 22.51 -15.45
C ASP A 293 -24.47 23.49 -15.35
N LEU A 294 -23.59 23.49 -16.35
CA LEU A 294 -22.33 24.23 -16.43
C LEU A 294 -22.48 25.76 -16.67
N SER A 295 -23.69 26.32 -16.47
CA SER A 295 -24.01 27.68 -16.92
C SER A 295 -23.61 28.81 -15.96
N THR A 296 -23.07 28.52 -14.77
CA THR A 296 -22.60 29.56 -13.83
C THR A 296 -21.09 29.80 -13.94
N LYS A 297 -20.66 30.48 -15.02
CA LYS A 297 -19.34 31.11 -15.08
C LYS A 297 -19.33 32.38 -14.21
N ASN A 298 -18.19 32.62 -13.55
CA ASN A 298 -17.80 33.85 -12.82
C ASN A 298 -18.09 33.89 -11.31
N LYS A 299 -17.48 32.99 -10.53
CA LYS A 299 -17.02 33.34 -9.18
C LYS A 299 -15.49 33.35 -9.15
N ALA A 300 -14.91 34.28 -8.38
CA ALA A 300 -13.47 34.40 -8.20
C ALA A 300 -12.86 33.05 -7.78
N PRO A 301 -11.67 32.69 -8.28
CA PRO A 301 -11.05 31.40 -7.96
C PRO A 301 -10.79 31.32 -6.46
N VAL A 302 -11.51 30.44 -5.78
CA VAL A 302 -11.19 30.04 -4.41
C VAL A 302 -9.83 29.34 -4.45
N SER A 303 -8.97 29.63 -3.48
CA SER A 303 -7.67 28.96 -3.35
C SER A 303 -7.88 27.45 -3.22
N GLU A 304 -7.08 26.71 -3.98
CA GLU A 304 -7.13 25.25 -3.98
C GLU A 304 -6.66 24.69 -2.64
N VAL A 305 -7.04 23.44 -2.35
CA VAL A 305 -6.49 22.67 -1.23
C VAL A 305 -4.95 22.62 -1.32
N PRO A 306 -4.22 22.93 -0.24
CA PRO A 306 -2.76 22.88 -0.23
C PRO A 306 -2.25 21.43 -0.08
N TYR A 307 -2.36 20.65 -1.16
CA TYR A 307 -2.09 19.20 -1.18
C TYR A 307 -0.71 18.85 -0.63
N VAL A 308 0.32 19.55 -1.08
CA VAL A 308 1.73 19.31 -0.72
C VAL A 308 1.91 19.46 0.78
N LYS A 309 1.49 20.60 1.33
CA LYS A 309 1.54 20.90 2.76
C LYS A 309 0.77 19.87 3.59
N MET A 310 -0.45 19.52 3.19
CA MET A 310 -1.27 18.56 3.93
C MET A 310 -0.61 17.17 4.00
N LEU A 311 -0.11 16.68 2.88
CA LEU A 311 0.52 15.36 2.79
C LEU A 311 1.86 15.34 3.53
N ASN A 312 2.73 16.34 3.34
CA ASN A 312 4.05 16.41 4.00
C ASN A 312 3.97 16.49 5.54
N ARG A 313 2.83 16.92 6.10
CA ARG A 313 2.61 16.96 7.56
C ARG A 313 2.31 15.59 8.17
N VAL A 314 1.82 14.64 7.37
CA VAL A 314 1.44 13.30 7.83
C VAL A 314 2.36 12.20 7.30
N LEU A 315 3.12 12.47 6.23
CA LEU A 315 4.06 11.51 5.64
C LEU A 315 5.31 11.31 6.52
N PRO A 316 5.87 10.08 6.54
CA PRO A 316 7.17 9.77 7.16
C PRO A 316 8.29 10.70 6.65
N GLN A 317 9.32 10.97 7.47
CA GLN A 317 10.34 11.99 7.15
C GLN A 317 11.13 11.75 5.86
N ASP A 318 11.22 10.50 5.47
CA ASP A 318 11.91 9.97 4.31
C ASP A 318 11.03 9.89 3.05
N ILE A 319 9.77 10.33 3.10
CA ILE A 319 8.86 10.47 1.94
C ILE A 319 8.31 11.90 1.90
N ARG A 320 8.45 12.58 0.77
CA ARG A 320 7.99 13.96 0.56
C ARG A 320 7.30 14.13 -0.77
N ILE A 321 6.23 14.91 -0.77
CA ILE A 321 5.65 15.49 -1.98
C ILE A 321 6.44 16.78 -2.26
N LEU A 322 6.95 16.90 -3.47
CA LEU A 322 7.65 18.10 -3.93
C LEU A 322 6.64 19.11 -4.46
N ASP A 323 5.86 18.67 -5.46
CA ASP A 323 5.02 19.53 -6.27
C ASP A 323 3.75 18.80 -6.71
N TRP A 324 2.78 19.58 -7.21
CA TRP A 324 1.57 19.04 -7.83
C TRP A 324 1.18 19.82 -9.09
N ALA A 325 0.45 19.18 -10.00
CA ALA A 325 -0.08 19.81 -11.20
C ALA A 325 -1.51 19.31 -11.51
N PRO A 326 -2.46 20.17 -11.90
CA PRO A 326 -3.74 19.71 -12.44
C PRO A 326 -3.52 19.05 -13.81
N VAL A 327 -4.24 17.96 -14.09
CA VAL A 327 -4.11 17.21 -15.35
C VAL A 327 -5.49 16.86 -15.92
N ALA A 328 -5.55 16.53 -17.21
CA ALA A 328 -6.80 16.06 -17.83
C ALA A 328 -7.23 14.69 -17.23
N GLU A 329 -8.52 14.39 -17.23
CA GLU A 329 -9.09 13.18 -16.60
C GLU A 329 -8.51 11.85 -17.14
N GLY A 330 -8.06 11.84 -18.40
CA GLY A 330 -7.42 10.68 -19.03
C GLY A 330 -5.90 10.58 -18.86
N PHE A 331 -5.26 11.55 -18.19
CA PHE A 331 -3.80 11.61 -18.08
C PHE A 331 -3.25 10.55 -17.11
N SER A 332 -2.38 9.69 -17.60
CA SER A 332 -1.76 8.61 -16.85
C SER A 332 -0.27 8.85 -16.66
N ALA A 333 0.17 8.96 -15.41
CA ALA A 333 1.60 9.05 -15.09
C ALA A 333 2.43 7.89 -15.71
N ARG A 334 1.81 6.73 -15.97
CA ARG A 334 2.47 5.57 -16.57
C ARG A 334 2.66 5.71 -18.06
N PHE A 335 1.58 6.03 -18.78
CA PHE A 335 1.53 5.95 -20.24
C PHE A 335 1.97 7.25 -20.91
N ASP A 336 1.76 8.41 -20.26
CA ASP A 336 2.13 9.73 -20.81
C ASP A 336 3.57 10.15 -20.45
N CYS A 337 4.29 9.34 -19.66
CA CYS A 337 5.68 9.62 -19.36
C CYS A 337 6.59 9.28 -20.56
N GLN A 338 7.29 10.29 -21.05
CA GLN A 338 8.13 10.24 -22.24
C GLN A 338 9.49 9.58 -21.98
N SER A 339 10.10 9.87 -20.83
CA SER A 339 11.39 9.26 -20.49
C SER A 339 11.64 9.29 -18.99
N ARG A 340 12.47 8.36 -18.53
CA ARG A 340 12.93 8.25 -17.14
C ARG A 340 14.44 8.36 -17.10
N THR A 341 14.95 9.10 -16.13
CA THR A 341 16.38 9.23 -15.87
C THR A 341 16.71 8.58 -14.54
N TYR A 342 17.63 7.62 -14.54
CA TYR A 342 18.18 7.01 -13.34
C TYR A 342 19.61 7.47 -13.10
N ARG A 343 19.97 7.60 -11.83
CA ARG A 343 21.34 7.83 -11.39
C ARG A 343 21.76 6.71 -10.44
N TYR A 344 22.91 6.13 -10.70
CA TYR A 344 23.54 5.17 -9.81
C TYR A 344 24.82 5.77 -9.26
N TYR A 345 24.89 5.96 -7.95
CA TYR A 345 26.04 6.55 -7.27
C TYR A 345 27.06 5.47 -6.87
N PHE A 346 28.34 5.72 -7.09
CA PHE A 346 29.40 4.78 -6.70
C PHE A 346 30.73 5.50 -6.42
N PRO A 347 31.58 5.00 -5.50
CA PRO A 347 32.92 5.53 -5.30
C PRO A 347 33.86 5.04 -6.41
N ARG A 348 34.86 5.85 -6.74
CA ARG A 348 35.90 5.53 -7.72
C ARG A 348 36.63 4.24 -7.34
N GLY A 349 37.09 4.14 -6.11
CA GLY A 349 37.91 3.02 -5.64
C GLY A 349 39.08 2.74 -6.60
N SER A 350 39.25 1.46 -6.94
CA SER A 350 40.22 1.00 -7.94
C SER A 350 39.65 0.88 -9.36
N LEU A 351 38.50 1.49 -9.65
CA LEU A 351 37.81 1.34 -10.93
C LEU A 351 38.39 2.25 -12.02
N ASP A 352 38.51 1.71 -13.23
CA ASP A 352 38.81 2.47 -14.44
C ASP A 352 37.55 3.17 -14.96
N VAL A 353 37.26 4.35 -14.39
CA VAL A 353 36.07 5.14 -14.72
C VAL A 353 36.05 5.65 -16.16
N ALA A 354 37.21 5.82 -16.79
CA ALA A 354 37.29 6.23 -18.19
C ALA A 354 36.84 5.08 -19.11
N LEU A 355 37.31 3.87 -18.85
CA LEU A 355 36.87 2.66 -19.55
C LEU A 355 35.37 2.40 -19.32
N MET A 356 34.87 2.63 -18.10
CA MET A 356 33.44 2.55 -17.81
C MET A 356 32.62 3.58 -18.59
N ALA A 357 33.12 4.81 -18.74
CA ALA A 357 32.44 5.87 -19.49
C ALA A 357 32.36 5.54 -20.99
N GLU A 358 33.44 5.01 -21.57
CA GLU A 358 33.46 4.50 -22.95
C GLU A 358 32.47 3.35 -23.12
N ALA A 359 32.50 2.36 -22.22
CA ALA A 359 31.62 1.21 -22.27
C ALA A 359 30.13 1.57 -22.13
N ALA A 360 29.80 2.53 -21.25
CA ALA A 360 28.44 2.97 -21.01
C ALA A 360 27.75 3.49 -22.29
N LYS A 361 28.51 4.12 -23.20
CA LYS A 361 27.98 4.61 -24.49
C LYS A 361 27.44 3.50 -25.39
N ARG A 362 27.95 2.28 -25.25
CA ARG A 362 27.50 1.11 -26.03
C ARG A 362 26.07 0.67 -25.67
N TYR A 363 25.50 1.16 -24.56
CA TYR A 363 24.10 0.92 -24.23
C TYR A 363 23.12 1.82 -24.98
N GLU A 364 23.57 2.93 -25.59
CA GLU A 364 22.71 3.88 -26.29
C GLU A 364 22.09 3.24 -27.56
N GLY A 365 20.84 3.59 -27.85
CA GLY A 365 20.07 3.03 -28.95
C GLY A 365 18.97 2.05 -28.51
N THR A 366 18.36 1.40 -29.50
CA THR A 366 17.32 0.39 -29.30
C THR A 366 17.92 -0.99 -29.43
N HIS A 367 17.88 -1.77 -28.34
CA HIS A 367 18.49 -3.11 -28.28
C HIS A 367 17.63 -4.08 -27.48
N ASP A 368 17.88 -5.38 -27.62
CA ASP A 368 17.31 -6.41 -26.76
C ASP A 368 18.15 -6.57 -25.48
N PHE A 369 17.56 -6.22 -24.34
CA PHE A 369 18.25 -6.21 -23.04
C PHE A 369 18.01 -7.48 -22.21
N ARG A 370 17.57 -8.60 -22.79
CA ARG A 370 17.29 -9.85 -22.03
C ARG A 370 18.48 -10.35 -21.21
N ASN A 371 19.70 -10.18 -21.73
CA ASN A 371 20.94 -10.58 -21.07
C ASN A 371 21.37 -9.59 -19.97
N LEU A 372 20.71 -8.44 -19.90
CA LEU A 372 20.98 -7.29 -19.02
C LEU A 372 19.77 -6.93 -18.16
N CYS A 373 18.86 -7.87 -17.90
CA CYS A 373 17.73 -7.68 -16.98
C CYS A 373 17.41 -9.00 -16.26
N LYS A 374 16.51 -8.98 -15.28
CA LYS A 374 15.90 -10.20 -14.75
C LYS A 374 14.69 -10.53 -15.63
N MET A 375 14.70 -11.72 -16.24
CA MET A 375 13.58 -12.17 -17.07
C MET A 375 12.36 -12.39 -16.18
N ASP A 376 11.26 -11.71 -16.51
CA ASP A 376 10.02 -11.70 -15.73
C ASP A 376 8.86 -12.25 -16.56
N VAL A 377 9.07 -13.44 -17.13
CA VAL A 377 8.10 -14.11 -18.02
C VAL A 377 6.80 -14.43 -17.27
N GLY A 378 6.87 -14.68 -15.96
CA GLY A 378 5.71 -14.93 -15.11
C GLY A 378 4.73 -13.75 -15.02
N ASN A 379 5.20 -12.52 -15.23
CA ASN A 379 4.36 -11.32 -15.31
C ASN A 379 3.98 -10.94 -16.76
N GLY A 380 4.15 -11.85 -17.72
CA GLY A 380 3.76 -11.67 -19.11
C GLY A 380 4.73 -10.82 -19.95
N VAL A 381 5.96 -10.57 -19.47
CA VAL A 381 6.96 -9.81 -20.24
C VAL A 381 7.57 -10.70 -21.32
N LEU A 382 7.16 -10.48 -22.58
CA LEU A 382 7.67 -11.21 -23.75
C LEU A 382 8.59 -10.36 -24.63
N GLN A 383 8.55 -9.03 -24.51
CA GLN A 383 9.38 -8.10 -25.28
C GLN A 383 10.46 -7.45 -24.41
N PHE A 384 11.72 -7.72 -24.75
CA PHE A 384 12.92 -7.26 -24.03
C PHE A 384 13.62 -6.08 -24.71
N GLU A 385 13.06 -5.59 -25.80
CA GLU A 385 13.61 -4.46 -26.54
C GLU A 385 13.35 -3.15 -25.81
N ARG A 386 14.39 -2.34 -25.58
CA ARG A 386 14.29 -1.03 -24.92
C ARG A 386 15.16 0.00 -25.62
N THR A 387 14.74 1.25 -25.55
CA THR A 387 15.48 2.38 -26.13
C THR A 387 16.12 3.21 -25.02
N ILE A 388 17.45 3.26 -25.03
CA ILE A 388 18.26 4.11 -24.15
C ILE A 388 18.65 5.35 -24.95
N LEU A 389 18.26 6.52 -24.45
CA LEU A 389 18.51 7.81 -25.08
C LEU A 389 19.90 8.34 -24.77
N SER A 390 20.37 8.14 -23.54
CA SER A 390 21.72 8.48 -23.14
C SER A 390 22.20 7.62 -21.98
N ALA A 391 23.51 7.33 -21.97
CA ALA A 391 24.19 6.63 -20.90
C ALA A 391 25.58 7.25 -20.70
N SER A 392 25.90 7.64 -19.47
CA SER A 392 27.17 8.31 -19.17
C SER A 392 27.67 8.00 -17.76
N VAL A 393 28.99 7.98 -17.61
CA VAL A 393 29.68 7.92 -16.31
C VAL A 393 30.41 9.25 -16.12
N LYS A 394 30.10 9.95 -15.03
CA LYS A 394 30.65 11.29 -14.73
C LYS A 394 30.90 11.48 -13.23
N PRO A 395 31.86 12.33 -12.82
CA PRO A 395 32.06 12.64 -11.41
C PRO A 395 30.83 13.39 -10.84
N VAL A 396 30.51 13.18 -9.56
CA VAL A 396 29.43 13.92 -8.88
C VAL A 396 29.74 15.41 -8.84
N GLN A 397 31.01 15.77 -8.62
CA GLN A 397 31.49 17.16 -8.61
C GLN A 397 32.43 17.39 -9.80
N PRO A 398 32.10 18.31 -10.72
CA PRO A 398 32.85 18.49 -11.96
C PRO A 398 34.28 19.04 -11.79
N GLN A 399 34.63 19.57 -10.62
CA GLN A 399 35.95 20.15 -10.34
C GLN A 399 37.05 19.10 -10.07
N HIS A 400 36.70 17.82 -9.89
CA HIS A 400 37.62 16.75 -9.49
C HIS A 400 37.98 15.77 -10.64
N THR A 401 38.03 16.21 -11.89
CA THR A 401 38.40 15.32 -13.01
C THR A 401 39.85 14.80 -12.91
N CYS A 402 40.74 15.54 -12.24
CA CYS A 402 42.15 15.14 -12.02
C CYS A 402 42.43 14.51 -10.66
N SER A 403 41.43 14.37 -9.79
CA SER A 403 41.62 13.73 -8.49
C SER A 403 41.75 12.22 -8.65
N THR A 404 42.75 11.64 -7.97
CA THR A 404 43.00 10.20 -7.91
C THR A 404 42.50 9.59 -6.60
N ASP A 405 41.71 10.35 -5.82
CA ASP A 405 41.18 9.87 -4.54
C ASP A 405 40.21 8.69 -4.78
N GLN A 406 40.47 7.60 -4.07
CA GLN A 406 39.64 6.40 -4.10
C GLN A 406 38.21 6.65 -3.60
N TYR A 407 37.99 7.71 -2.80
CA TYR A 407 36.70 8.07 -2.26
C TYR A 407 35.89 9.03 -3.14
N ASP A 408 36.45 9.48 -4.27
CA ASP A 408 35.73 10.33 -5.22
C ASP A 408 34.46 9.64 -5.71
N LEU A 409 33.33 10.35 -5.64
CA LEU A 409 32.04 9.79 -6.06
C LEU A 409 31.78 10.07 -7.54
N PHE A 410 31.29 9.04 -8.22
CA PHE A 410 30.86 9.05 -9.62
C PHE A 410 29.39 8.67 -9.73
N ILE A 411 28.80 9.05 -10.85
CA ILE A 411 27.41 8.78 -11.21
C ILE A 411 27.41 8.05 -12.55
N PHE A 412 26.75 6.90 -12.60
CA PHE A 412 26.26 6.33 -13.85
C PHE A 412 24.84 6.88 -14.07
N GLU A 413 24.70 7.79 -15.02
CA GLU A 413 23.43 8.41 -15.39
C GLU A 413 22.92 7.78 -16.68
N ILE A 414 21.68 7.31 -16.66
CA ILE A 414 21.03 6.66 -17.80
C ILE A 414 19.63 7.22 -18.00
N LYS A 415 19.33 7.63 -19.23
CA LYS A 415 18.00 8.10 -19.66
C LYS A 415 17.45 7.16 -20.72
N GLY A 416 16.22 6.72 -20.57
CA GLY A 416 15.55 5.82 -21.49
C GLY A 416 14.04 6.03 -21.52
N LEU A 417 13.37 5.50 -22.53
CA LEU A 417 11.92 5.57 -22.65
C LEU A 417 11.23 4.71 -21.57
N ALA A 418 11.73 3.48 -21.39
CA ALA A 418 11.28 2.53 -20.40
C ALA A 418 12.42 1.57 -20.00
N PHE A 419 12.29 0.92 -18.84
CA PHE A 419 13.27 -0.03 -18.32
C PHE A 419 12.61 -1.35 -17.93
N LEU A 420 13.33 -2.46 -18.12
CA LEU A 420 12.96 -3.80 -17.67
C LEU A 420 13.30 -4.01 -16.19
N TYR A 421 12.75 -5.06 -15.61
CA TYR A 421 13.01 -5.44 -14.22
C TYR A 421 14.51 -5.68 -13.97
N HIS A 422 15.07 -4.95 -13.00
CA HIS A 422 16.49 -4.91 -12.65
C HIS A 422 17.47 -4.50 -13.76
N GLN A 423 17.00 -3.90 -14.87
CA GLN A 423 17.84 -3.59 -16.02
C GLN A 423 19.04 -2.71 -15.66
N VAL A 424 18.79 -1.56 -15.03
CA VAL A 424 19.86 -0.59 -14.69
C VAL A 424 20.91 -1.20 -13.74
N ARG A 425 20.49 -2.04 -12.79
CA ARG A 425 21.39 -2.72 -11.85
C ARG A 425 22.24 -3.80 -12.54
N CYS A 426 21.70 -4.49 -13.53
CA CYS A 426 22.45 -5.44 -14.35
C CYS A 426 23.46 -4.74 -15.25
N MET A 427 23.06 -3.62 -15.86
CA MET A 427 23.97 -2.77 -16.66
C MET A 427 25.12 -2.25 -15.80
N MET A 428 24.81 -1.71 -14.61
CA MET A 428 25.83 -1.26 -13.68
C MET A 428 26.77 -2.39 -13.23
N ALA A 429 26.25 -3.61 -13.02
CA ALA A 429 27.09 -4.76 -12.66
C ALA A 429 28.14 -5.06 -13.73
N VAL A 430 27.77 -5.00 -15.01
CA VAL A 430 28.70 -5.20 -16.12
C VAL A 430 29.71 -4.05 -16.19
N LEU A 431 29.29 -2.80 -15.99
CA LEU A 431 30.20 -1.66 -15.90
C LEU A 431 31.20 -1.81 -14.74
N LEU A 432 30.79 -2.31 -13.58
CA LEU A 432 31.70 -2.57 -12.47
C LEU A 432 32.76 -3.63 -12.81
N LEU A 433 32.40 -4.67 -13.57
CA LEU A 433 33.35 -5.68 -14.05
C LEU A 433 34.36 -5.10 -15.04
N ILE A 434 33.88 -4.24 -15.96
CA ILE A 434 34.73 -3.51 -16.90
C ILE A 434 35.67 -2.55 -16.16
N GLY A 435 35.16 -1.78 -15.19
CA GLY A 435 35.97 -0.88 -14.36
C GLY A 435 37.03 -1.62 -13.55
N GLN A 436 36.79 -2.87 -13.15
CA GLN A 436 37.79 -3.74 -12.50
C GLN A 436 38.78 -4.37 -13.49
N LYS A 437 38.65 -4.10 -14.80
CA LYS A 437 39.41 -4.72 -15.89
C LYS A 437 39.27 -6.24 -15.96
N LEU A 438 38.14 -6.75 -15.48
CA LEU A 438 37.80 -8.18 -15.54
C LEU A 438 37.07 -8.54 -16.84
N GLU A 439 36.47 -7.55 -17.49
CA GLU A 439 35.83 -7.66 -18.80
C GLU A 439 36.24 -6.49 -19.69
N SER A 440 36.21 -6.67 -21.01
CA SER A 440 36.44 -5.59 -21.97
C SER A 440 35.12 -4.88 -22.33
N PRO A 441 35.15 -3.62 -22.81
CA PRO A 441 33.93 -2.89 -23.22
C PRO A 441 33.07 -3.60 -24.27
N GLU A 442 33.68 -4.45 -25.12
CA GLU A 442 33.02 -5.24 -26.16
C GLU A 442 31.99 -6.21 -25.61
N ILE A 443 32.12 -6.61 -24.33
CA ILE A 443 31.17 -7.52 -23.69
C ILE A 443 29.75 -6.97 -23.74
N ILE A 444 29.57 -5.65 -23.68
CA ILE A 444 28.23 -5.03 -23.76
C ILE A 444 27.61 -5.31 -25.12
N THR A 445 28.36 -5.07 -26.20
CA THR A 445 27.89 -5.33 -27.57
C THR A 445 27.58 -6.82 -27.76
N GLN A 446 28.41 -7.72 -27.22
CA GLN A 446 28.18 -9.16 -27.28
C GLN A 446 26.93 -9.60 -26.50
N LEU A 447 26.67 -9.00 -25.34
CA LEU A 447 25.48 -9.30 -24.53
C LEU A 447 24.20 -8.75 -25.17
N LEU A 448 24.27 -7.64 -25.91
CA LEU A 448 23.15 -7.09 -26.68
C LEU A 448 22.89 -7.90 -27.97
N ASP A 449 23.92 -8.58 -28.51
CA ASP A 449 23.77 -9.52 -29.62
C ASP A 449 23.17 -10.85 -29.15
N VAL A 450 21.85 -10.88 -29.10
CA VAL A 450 21.05 -12.06 -28.73
C VAL A 450 21.16 -13.19 -29.74
N GLN A 451 21.52 -12.93 -31.01
CA GLN A 451 21.63 -13.99 -32.02
C GLN A 451 22.85 -14.86 -31.73
N SER A 452 23.99 -14.21 -31.46
CA SER A 452 25.22 -14.91 -31.09
C SER A 452 25.17 -15.41 -29.64
N ASN A 453 24.54 -14.65 -28.73
CA ASN A 453 24.47 -14.95 -27.30
C ASN A 453 23.02 -15.02 -26.79
N PRO A 454 22.27 -16.08 -27.10
CA PRO A 454 20.84 -16.16 -26.81
C PRO A 454 20.50 -16.36 -25.32
N ARG A 455 21.50 -16.61 -24.48
CA ARG A 455 21.32 -16.93 -23.06
C ARG A 455 22.08 -15.94 -22.18
N LYS A 456 21.40 -15.48 -21.13
CA LYS A 456 21.97 -14.61 -20.11
C LYS A 456 23.10 -15.34 -19.35
N PRO A 457 24.34 -14.80 -19.32
CA PRO A 457 25.39 -15.37 -18.50
C PRO A 457 25.14 -15.14 -17.01
N GLN A 458 25.74 -15.99 -16.17
CA GLN A 458 25.59 -15.89 -14.72
C GLN A 458 26.44 -14.75 -14.16
N TYR A 459 25.80 -13.68 -13.65
CA TYR A 459 26.46 -12.64 -12.88
C TYR A 459 25.52 -12.05 -11.82
N SER A 460 26.10 -11.53 -10.75
CA SER A 460 25.38 -10.83 -9.68
C SER A 460 25.02 -9.42 -10.10
N MET A 461 23.88 -8.93 -9.64
CA MET A 461 23.46 -7.55 -9.88
C MET A 461 24.20 -6.58 -8.95
N ALA A 462 24.29 -5.32 -9.37
CA ALA A 462 24.77 -4.24 -8.51
C ALA A 462 23.78 -4.02 -7.37
N VAL A 463 24.24 -3.59 -6.19
CA VAL A 463 23.40 -3.32 -5.01
C VAL A 463 22.30 -2.28 -5.30
N ASP A 464 21.23 -2.27 -4.53
CA ASP A 464 20.01 -1.48 -4.77
C ASP A 464 20.07 -0.03 -4.26
N TYR A 465 20.57 0.18 -3.04
CA TYR A 465 20.54 1.47 -2.35
C TYR A 465 21.19 2.68 -3.06
N PRO A 466 22.17 2.54 -3.99
CA PRO A 466 22.75 3.66 -4.72
C PRO A 466 21.95 4.07 -5.96
N LEU A 467 20.94 3.29 -6.36
CA LEU A 467 20.11 3.60 -7.51
C LEU A 467 19.00 4.58 -7.10
N VAL A 468 18.85 5.64 -7.90
CA VAL A 468 17.85 6.69 -7.71
C VAL A 468 17.10 6.91 -9.02
N LEU A 469 15.77 6.83 -8.99
CA LEU A 469 14.92 7.39 -10.03
C LEU A 469 14.99 8.92 -9.93
N TYR A 470 15.79 9.53 -10.78
CA TYR A 470 16.15 10.93 -10.65
C TYR A 470 15.14 11.87 -11.31
N ASP A 471 14.64 11.51 -12.49
CA ASP A 471 13.70 12.34 -13.24
C ASP A 471 12.68 11.53 -14.04
N CYS A 472 11.47 12.08 -14.20
CA CYS A 472 10.41 11.57 -15.07
C CYS A 472 9.88 12.72 -15.93
N HIS A 473 10.11 12.63 -17.23
CA HIS A 473 9.74 13.68 -18.16
C HIS A 473 8.32 13.48 -18.70
N PHE A 474 7.55 14.58 -18.73
CA PHE A 474 6.20 14.67 -19.26
C PHE A 474 6.08 15.94 -20.09
N GLU A 475 5.32 15.89 -21.18
CA GLU A 475 5.00 17.08 -21.97
C GLU A 475 3.76 17.78 -21.41
N GLY A 476 3.78 19.11 -21.39
CA GLY A 476 2.61 19.92 -21.02
C GLY A 476 2.25 19.99 -19.53
N LEU A 477 3.04 19.38 -18.63
CA LEU A 477 2.84 19.53 -17.18
C LEU A 477 3.39 20.87 -16.66
N SER A 478 2.55 21.63 -15.96
CA SER A 478 2.93 22.85 -15.24
C SER A 478 2.85 22.60 -13.72
N TRP A 479 4.01 22.35 -13.12
CA TRP A 479 4.15 22.10 -11.69
C TRP A 479 3.88 23.37 -10.87
N LYS A 480 3.03 23.25 -9.85
CA LYS A 480 2.75 24.29 -8.87
C LYS A 480 3.66 24.11 -7.67
N GLN A 481 4.68 24.94 -7.62
CA GLN A 481 5.70 24.90 -6.58
C GLN A 481 5.40 25.90 -5.46
N GLU A 482 5.40 25.40 -4.22
CA GLU A 482 5.19 26.20 -3.02
C GLU A 482 6.54 26.40 -2.30
N THR A 483 7.09 27.62 -2.37
CA THR A 483 8.45 27.93 -1.87
C THR A 483 8.66 27.54 -0.40
N GLU A 484 7.65 27.73 0.45
CA GLU A 484 7.72 27.34 1.87
C GLU A 484 7.90 25.84 2.06
N GLU A 485 7.18 25.03 1.28
CA GLU A 485 7.23 23.57 1.36
C GLU A 485 8.55 23.04 0.77
N VAL A 486 9.07 23.67 -0.28
CA VAL A 486 10.40 23.34 -0.82
C VAL A 486 11.50 23.62 0.20
N ASN A 487 11.44 24.74 0.92
CA ASN A 487 12.39 25.04 1.99
C ASN A 487 12.30 24.04 3.14
N TYR A 488 11.09 23.58 3.47
CA TYR A 488 10.86 22.54 4.48
C TYR A 488 11.48 21.20 4.05
N VAL A 489 11.24 20.77 2.81
CA VAL A 489 11.85 19.55 2.26
C VAL A 489 13.37 19.66 2.20
N LEU A 490 13.89 20.80 1.75
CA LEU A 490 15.33 21.06 1.69
C LEU A 490 15.99 20.95 3.07
N SER A 491 15.39 21.56 4.09
CA SER A 491 15.88 21.50 5.47
C SER A 491 15.93 20.06 5.99
N ALA A 492 14.91 19.26 5.70
CA ALA A 492 14.89 17.84 6.08
C ALA A 492 15.99 17.03 5.36
N LEU A 493 16.20 17.26 4.06
CA LEU A 493 17.27 16.61 3.31
C LEU A 493 18.66 17.04 3.79
N GLN A 494 18.86 18.31 4.12
CA GLN A 494 20.10 18.82 4.71
C GLN A 494 20.40 18.17 6.07
N GLN A 495 19.37 17.96 6.90
CA GLN A 495 19.51 17.24 8.16
C GLN A 495 19.97 15.78 7.94
N HIS A 496 19.31 15.05 7.03
CA HIS A 496 19.71 13.68 6.67
C HIS A 496 21.11 13.62 6.08
N TRP A 497 21.46 14.57 5.21
CA TRP A 497 22.79 14.69 4.63
C TRP A 497 23.83 14.92 5.73
N THR A 498 23.60 15.85 6.65
CA THR A 498 24.53 16.17 7.74
C THR A 498 24.80 14.93 8.60
N GLN A 499 23.75 14.21 9.01
CA GLN A 499 23.88 12.97 9.78
C GLN A 499 24.68 11.90 9.02
N SER A 500 24.39 11.73 7.73
CA SER A 500 25.05 10.73 6.89
C SER A 500 26.50 11.09 6.62
N ALA A 501 26.80 12.38 6.38
CA ALA A 501 28.12 12.91 6.17
C ALA A 501 29.01 12.76 7.41
N VAL A 502 28.48 13.05 8.61
CA VAL A 502 29.19 12.83 9.88
C VAL A 502 29.49 11.35 10.07
N LYS A 503 28.50 10.45 9.91
CA LYS A 503 28.71 9.00 10.03
C LYS A 503 29.77 8.50 9.04
N ALA A 504 29.72 8.96 7.79
CA ALA A 504 30.70 8.62 6.76
C ALA A 504 32.11 9.11 7.12
N HIS A 505 32.25 10.35 7.63
CA HIS A 505 33.55 10.88 8.04
C HIS A 505 34.13 10.19 9.27
N VAL A 506 33.29 9.80 10.25
CA VAL A 506 33.73 8.98 11.39
C VAL A 506 34.29 7.65 10.91
N LEU A 507 33.59 6.97 10.00
CA LEU A 507 34.07 5.72 9.41
C LEU A 507 35.37 5.93 8.61
N LEU A 508 35.45 6.99 7.82
CA LEU A 508 36.67 7.33 7.08
C LEU A 508 37.85 7.59 8.02
N GLY A 509 37.63 8.28 9.13
CA GLY A 509 38.65 8.50 10.17
C GLY A 509 39.14 7.19 10.79
N MET A 510 38.22 6.26 11.09
CA MET A 510 38.57 4.92 11.58
C MET A 510 39.39 4.13 10.55
N ILE A 511 39.01 4.16 9.28
CA ILE A 511 39.75 3.50 8.19
C ILE A 511 41.18 4.05 8.10
N LYS A 512 41.33 5.38 8.03
CA LYS A 512 42.65 6.03 7.98
C LYS A 512 43.51 5.71 9.20
N GLY A 513 42.91 5.64 10.38
CA GLY A 513 43.60 5.23 11.60
C GLY A 513 44.16 3.81 11.52
N LEU A 514 43.37 2.86 10.98
CA LEU A 514 43.81 1.48 10.77
C LEU A 514 44.88 1.35 9.67
N GLU A 515 44.73 2.08 8.57
CA GLU A 515 45.73 2.12 7.49
C GLU A 515 47.07 2.65 8.01
N ALA A 516 47.07 3.68 8.88
CA ALA A 516 48.26 4.21 9.52
C ALA A 516 48.96 3.19 10.45
N THR A 517 48.22 2.24 11.03
CA THR A 517 48.78 1.14 11.86
C THR A 517 49.32 -0.05 11.05
N GLY A 518 49.36 0.07 9.72
CA GLY A 518 49.83 -0.99 8.81
C GLY A 518 48.71 -1.91 8.29
N GLY A 519 47.44 -1.53 8.47
CA GLY A 519 46.31 -2.21 7.84
C GLY A 519 46.35 -2.05 6.32
N VAL A 520 46.17 -3.15 5.58
CA VAL A 520 46.17 -3.12 4.12
C VAL A 520 44.76 -2.84 3.61
N SER A 521 44.60 -1.75 2.85
CA SER A 521 43.34 -1.43 2.19
C SER A 521 43.03 -2.43 1.08
N SER A 522 41.75 -2.78 0.95
CA SER A 522 41.29 -3.83 0.05
C SER A 522 40.77 -3.21 -1.25
N ASN A 523 41.31 -3.62 -2.41
CA ASN A 523 40.86 -3.17 -3.74
C ASN A 523 39.47 -3.72 -4.16
N HIS A 524 38.59 -4.01 -3.20
CA HIS A 524 37.36 -4.74 -3.42
C HIS A 524 36.19 -3.78 -3.68
N CYS A 525 35.43 -4.03 -4.75
CA CYS A 525 34.19 -3.29 -5.01
C CYS A 525 33.03 -3.88 -4.19
N TRP A 526 32.55 -3.15 -3.18
CA TRP A 526 31.47 -3.57 -2.29
C TRP A 526 30.06 -3.45 -2.89
N LEU A 527 29.94 -3.01 -4.15
CA LEU A 527 28.66 -2.68 -4.79
C LEU A 527 28.05 -3.81 -5.64
N VAL A 528 28.50 -5.06 -5.47
CA VAL A 528 27.95 -6.24 -6.18
C VAL A 528 27.45 -7.25 -5.15
N GLU A 529 26.22 -7.74 -5.33
CA GLU A 529 25.57 -8.67 -4.39
C GLU A 529 26.14 -10.11 -4.45
N GLY A 530 26.16 -10.81 -3.30
CA GLY A 530 26.41 -12.26 -3.22
C GLY A 530 27.85 -12.71 -2.94
N SER A 531 28.00 -14.02 -2.67
CA SER A 531 29.28 -14.65 -2.33
C SER A 531 30.18 -14.85 -3.55
N ARG A 532 31.37 -14.24 -3.51
CA ARG A 532 32.34 -14.26 -4.61
C ARG A 532 32.96 -15.64 -4.83
N LYS A 533 33.18 -16.01 -6.10
CA LYS A 533 34.09 -17.10 -6.45
C LYS A 533 35.53 -16.58 -6.32
N ARG A 534 36.43 -17.37 -5.73
CA ARG A 534 37.85 -17.00 -5.53
C ARG A 534 38.59 -16.68 -6.84
N ASN A 535 38.16 -17.27 -7.96
CA ASN A 535 38.72 -17.02 -9.29
C ASN A 535 37.64 -16.43 -10.20
N TYR A 536 37.93 -15.29 -10.82
CA TYR A 536 37.08 -14.70 -11.83
C TYR A 536 37.08 -15.58 -13.09
N ARG A 537 35.91 -15.72 -13.74
CA ARG A 537 35.77 -16.37 -15.04
C ARG A 537 35.05 -15.39 -15.98
N PRO A 538 35.51 -15.17 -17.22
CA PRO A 538 34.85 -14.29 -18.18
C PRO A 538 33.37 -14.62 -18.38
N LEU A 539 32.53 -13.61 -18.59
CA LEU A 539 31.07 -13.76 -18.61
C LEU A 539 30.59 -14.78 -19.64
N LEU A 540 31.12 -14.74 -20.86
CA LEU A 540 30.74 -15.66 -21.94
C LEU A 540 31.29 -17.07 -21.76
N GLU A 541 32.35 -17.25 -20.96
CA GLU A 541 32.90 -18.57 -20.67
C GLU A 541 32.19 -19.24 -19.49
N ARG A 542 31.43 -18.49 -18.68
CA ARG A 542 30.68 -19.09 -17.58
C ARG A 542 29.68 -20.09 -18.13
N PRO A 543 29.39 -21.17 -17.41
CA PRO A 543 28.29 -22.04 -17.79
C PRO A 543 27.03 -21.18 -17.86
N CYS A 544 26.57 -20.91 -19.09
CA CYS A 544 25.20 -20.55 -19.35
C CYS A 544 24.36 -21.61 -18.66
N TYR A 545 23.22 -21.23 -18.06
CA TYR A 545 22.28 -22.20 -17.53
C TYR A 545 22.03 -23.25 -18.63
N SER A 546 22.69 -24.40 -18.55
CA SER A 546 21.97 -25.61 -18.78
C SER A 546 20.96 -25.57 -17.64
N HIS A 547 19.69 -25.71 -17.96
CA HIS A 547 18.90 -26.51 -17.06
C HIS A 547 19.70 -27.80 -16.90
N VAL A 548 20.53 -27.88 -15.86
CA VAL A 548 20.66 -29.15 -15.17
C VAL A 548 19.20 -29.43 -14.86
N TYR A 549 18.61 -30.35 -15.61
CA TYR A 549 17.22 -30.74 -15.46
C TYR A 549 17.09 -31.26 -14.01
N LYS A 550 16.76 -30.35 -13.10
CA LYS A 550 16.69 -30.66 -11.67
C LYS A 550 15.41 -31.44 -11.47
N MET A 551 15.55 -32.67 -10.99
CA MET A 551 14.43 -33.40 -10.41
C MET A 551 13.80 -32.51 -9.33
N PHE A 552 12.47 -32.48 -9.24
CA PHE A 552 11.76 -31.61 -8.30
C PHE A 552 12.00 -32.08 -6.86
N LEU A 553 13.03 -31.49 -6.22
CA LEU A 553 13.47 -31.81 -4.87
C LEU A 553 13.19 -30.66 -3.91
N VAL A 554 12.67 -31.00 -2.73
CA VAL A 554 12.32 -30.05 -1.68
C VAL A 554 13.16 -30.35 -0.44
N GLY A 555 13.99 -29.41 0.02
CA GLY A 555 14.77 -29.62 1.25
C GLY A 555 14.00 -29.15 2.48
N LEU A 556 13.75 -30.04 3.42
CA LEU A 556 13.19 -29.73 4.73
C LEU A 556 14.32 -29.60 5.75
N THR A 557 14.38 -28.47 6.45
CA THR A 557 15.39 -28.21 7.48
C THR A 557 14.78 -27.47 8.67
N GLY A 558 15.51 -27.43 9.78
CA GLY A 558 15.06 -26.84 11.04
C GLY A 558 16.19 -26.84 12.06
N GLY A 559 16.00 -26.12 13.16
CA GLY A 559 16.90 -26.19 14.30
C GLY A 559 16.53 -27.35 15.22
N ILE A 560 17.43 -27.66 16.15
CA ILE A 560 17.12 -28.58 17.24
C ILE A 560 15.85 -28.13 17.98
N ALA A 561 14.96 -29.07 18.30
CA ALA A 561 13.67 -28.83 18.94
C ALA A 561 12.70 -27.87 18.21
N SER A 562 12.92 -27.53 16.92
CA SER A 562 12.00 -26.67 16.17
C SER A 562 10.73 -27.38 15.66
N GLY A 563 10.67 -28.70 15.77
CA GLY A 563 9.52 -29.52 15.35
C GLY A 563 9.54 -29.96 13.88
N LYS A 564 10.73 -30.01 13.26
CA LYS A 564 10.95 -30.59 11.92
C LYS A 564 10.35 -31.99 11.76
N SER A 565 10.49 -32.85 12.77
CA SER A 565 9.91 -34.20 12.77
C SER A 565 8.39 -34.20 12.73
N THR A 566 7.74 -33.23 13.37
CA THR A 566 6.29 -33.03 13.33
C THR A 566 5.83 -32.71 11.91
N VAL A 567 6.49 -31.74 11.27
CA VAL A 567 6.21 -31.35 9.87
C VAL A 567 6.49 -32.50 8.90
N SER A 568 7.61 -33.22 9.09
CA SER A 568 7.96 -34.41 8.31
C SER A 568 6.88 -35.49 8.43
N SER A 569 6.33 -35.71 9.63
CA SER A 569 5.23 -36.68 9.84
C SER A 569 3.94 -36.24 9.15
N MET A 570 3.56 -34.96 9.28
CA MET A 570 2.37 -34.41 8.59
C MET A 570 2.49 -34.54 7.06
N LEU A 571 3.67 -34.28 6.49
CA LEU A 571 3.91 -34.46 5.06
C LEU A 571 3.81 -35.94 4.63
N ARG A 572 4.28 -36.88 5.46
CA ARG A 572 4.10 -38.32 5.21
C ARG A 572 2.63 -38.74 5.24
N GLU A 573 1.84 -38.21 6.16
CA GLU A 573 0.39 -38.45 6.26
C GLU A 573 -0.34 -37.97 5.00
N LEU A 574 0.14 -36.88 4.38
CA LEU A 574 -0.34 -36.38 3.09
C LEU A 574 0.19 -37.18 1.88
N GLY A 575 0.90 -38.28 2.10
CA GLY A 575 1.40 -39.16 1.02
C GLY A 575 2.70 -38.70 0.37
N CYS A 576 3.41 -37.72 0.94
CA CYS A 576 4.65 -37.21 0.36
C CYS A 576 5.83 -38.15 0.65
N PRO A 577 6.67 -38.47 -0.35
CA PRO A 577 7.87 -39.27 -0.13
C PRO A 577 8.94 -38.43 0.55
N ILE A 578 9.39 -38.89 1.72
CA ILE A 578 10.43 -38.22 2.52
C ILE A 578 11.65 -39.12 2.65
N ILE A 579 12.80 -38.59 2.24
CA ILE A 579 14.10 -39.22 2.39
C ILE A 579 14.82 -38.53 3.56
N ASP A 580 15.00 -39.26 4.65
CA ASP A 580 15.67 -38.78 5.85
C ASP A 580 17.18 -39.04 5.76
N ALA A 581 17.97 -37.97 5.68
CA ALA A 581 19.41 -38.08 5.52
C ALA A 581 20.10 -38.76 6.73
N ASP A 582 19.56 -38.62 7.94
CA ASP A 582 20.12 -39.25 9.13
C ASP A 582 19.86 -40.76 9.12
N VAL A 583 18.69 -41.19 8.63
CA VAL A 583 18.37 -42.61 8.44
C VAL A 583 19.23 -43.21 7.34
N VAL A 584 19.40 -42.52 6.21
CA VAL A 584 20.24 -42.99 5.11
C VAL A 584 21.70 -43.10 5.57
N ALA A 585 22.22 -42.12 6.30
CA ALA A 585 23.57 -42.15 6.85
C ALA A 585 23.82 -43.35 7.79
N ARG A 586 22.79 -43.82 8.50
CA ARG A 586 22.88 -45.03 9.34
C ARG A 586 22.89 -46.31 8.50
N LYS A 587 22.01 -46.41 7.50
CA LYS A 587 21.89 -47.59 6.64
C LYS A 587 23.16 -47.87 5.84
N VAL A 588 23.84 -46.82 5.37
CA VAL A 588 25.04 -47.02 4.54
C VAL A 588 26.22 -47.58 5.31
N VAL A 589 26.22 -47.55 6.64
CA VAL A 589 27.30 -48.09 7.51
C VAL A 589 26.90 -49.38 8.23
N GLU A 590 25.75 -49.99 7.89
CA GLU A 590 25.34 -51.29 8.43
C GLU A 590 26.26 -52.42 7.93
N PRO A 591 26.33 -53.56 8.65
CA PRO A 591 27.11 -54.71 8.22
C PRO A 591 26.81 -55.11 6.76
N HIS A 592 27.84 -55.59 6.05
CA HIS A 592 27.79 -55.99 4.63
C HIS A 592 27.63 -54.85 3.61
N THR A 593 27.73 -53.58 4.00
CA THR A 593 27.79 -52.47 3.04
C THR A 593 29.25 -52.12 2.65
N PRO A 594 29.46 -51.49 1.49
CA PRO A 594 30.80 -51.04 1.07
C PRO A 594 31.44 -50.04 2.03
N ALA A 595 30.64 -49.14 2.64
CA ALA A 595 31.16 -48.18 3.60
C ALA A 595 31.60 -48.86 4.90
N TYR A 596 30.82 -49.83 5.39
CA TYR A 596 31.16 -50.62 6.57
C TYR A 596 32.52 -51.30 6.42
N SER A 597 32.74 -52.04 5.32
CA SER A 597 34.01 -52.75 5.09
C SER A 597 35.21 -51.80 5.05
N ARG A 598 35.05 -50.61 4.44
CA ARG A 598 36.11 -49.59 4.38
C ARG A 598 36.37 -48.95 5.74
N ILE A 599 35.33 -48.71 6.53
CA ILE A 599 35.46 -48.16 7.88
C ILE A 599 36.22 -49.14 8.78
N VAL A 600 35.83 -50.42 8.79
CA VAL A 600 36.52 -51.45 9.59
C VAL A 600 37.98 -51.64 9.14
N TYR A 601 38.25 -51.58 7.83
CA TYR A 601 39.61 -51.66 7.29
C TYR A 601 40.52 -50.52 7.79
N HIS A 602 40.02 -49.29 7.83
CA HIS A 602 40.82 -48.11 8.19
C HIS A 602 40.87 -47.82 9.70
N PHE A 603 39.84 -48.21 10.46
CA PHE A 603 39.70 -47.89 11.88
C PHE A 603 39.89 -49.12 12.80
N GLY A 604 40.12 -50.31 12.22
CA GLY A 604 40.37 -51.55 12.95
C GLY A 604 39.09 -52.24 13.45
N PRO A 605 39.20 -53.48 13.94
CA PRO A 605 38.06 -54.21 14.51
C PRO A 605 37.67 -53.71 15.91
N GLU A 606 38.51 -52.90 16.55
CA GLU A 606 38.28 -52.30 17.89
C GLU A 606 37.07 -51.36 17.98
N ILE A 607 36.59 -50.86 16.83
CA ILE A 607 35.38 -50.04 16.72
C ILE A 607 34.10 -50.87 16.53
N LEU A 608 34.17 -52.19 16.67
CA LEU A 608 33.00 -53.08 16.56
C LEU A 608 32.46 -53.48 17.94
N LEU A 609 31.15 -53.65 18.01
CA LEU A 609 30.44 -54.30 19.10
C LEU A 609 30.54 -55.83 18.94
N GLU A 610 30.18 -56.58 19.99
CA GLU A 610 30.19 -58.05 19.98
C GLU A 610 29.27 -58.66 18.91
N ASN A 611 28.23 -57.93 18.50
CA ASN A 611 27.30 -58.33 17.44
C ASN A 611 27.83 -58.03 16.01
N GLY A 612 29.03 -57.46 15.88
CA GLY A 612 29.62 -57.09 14.59
C GLY A 612 29.12 -55.76 14.02
N GLU A 613 28.34 -54.96 14.76
CA GLU A 613 27.97 -53.60 14.35
C GLU A 613 29.03 -52.58 14.79
N ILE A 614 29.05 -51.41 14.15
CA ILE A 614 29.96 -50.33 14.55
C ILE A 614 29.52 -49.72 15.89
N ASP A 615 30.42 -49.74 16.88
CA ASP A 615 30.30 -49.01 18.13
C ASP A 615 30.45 -47.51 17.87
N ARG A 616 29.29 -46.82 17.81
CA ARG A 616 29.22 -45.39 17.51
C ARG A 616 29.85 -44.52 18.60
N GLN A 617 29.85 -44.96 19.86
CA GLN A 617 30.47 -44.21 20.94
C GLN A 617 31.99 -44.26 20.83
N LYS A 618 32.56 -45.45 20.62
CA LYS A 618 34.01 -45.60 20.41
C LYS A 618 34.48 -44.91 19.12
N LEU A 619 33.78 -45.12 18.01
CA LEU A 619 34.11 -44.45 16.75
C LEU A 619 34.01 -42.93 16.89
N GLY A 620 32.98 -42.45 17.59
CA GLY A 620 32.79 -41.04 17.94
C GLY A 620 33.99 -40.46 18.68
N GLN A 621 34.45 -41.10 19.76
CA GLN A 621 35.61 -40.66 20.53
C GLN A 621 36.86 -40.55 19.66
N LEU A 622 37.10 -41.53 18.78
CA LEU A 622 38.26 -41.54 17.88
C LEU A 622 38.23 -40.41 16.84
N ILE A 623 37.06 -40.08 16.27
CA ILE A 623 36.93 -39.02 15.26
C ILE A 623 36.86 -37.62 15.87
N PHE A 624 36.37 -37.48 17.11
CA PHE A 624 36.39 -36.19 17.81
C PHE A 624 37.80 -35.82 18.29
N ALA A 625 38.63 -36.82 18.61
CA ALA A 625 40.02 -36.60 19.00
C ALA A 625 40.97 -36.26 17.83
N SER A 626 40.60 -36.56 16.57
CA SER A 626 41.47 -36.36 15.40
C SER A 626 40.72 -35.84 14.17
N GLU A 627 41.09 -34.65 13.70
CA GLU A 627 40.52 -34.06 12.49
C GLU A 627 40.81 -34.89 11.23
N GLU A 628 41.98 -35.52 11.16
CA GLU A 628 42.38 -36.38 10.03
C GLU A 628 41.49 -37.62 9.94
N LYS A 629 41.25 -38.29 11.07
CA LYS A 629 40.33 -39.42 11.16
C LYS A 629 38.90 -39.04 10.79
N ARG A 630 38.44 -37.85 11.21
CA ARG A 630 37.13 -37.32 10.80
C ARG A 630 37.02 -37.08 9.30
N LYS A 631 38.06 -36.51 8.66
CA LYS A 631 38.10 -36.31 7.20
C LYS A 631 38.08 -37.63 6.44
N LEU A 632 38.81 -38.65 6.93
CA LEU A 632 38.82 -40.00 6.35
C LEU A 632 37.45 -40.68 6.45
N LEU A 633 36.78 -40.61 7.61
CA LEU A 633 35.44 -41.18 7.74
C LEU A 633 34.44 -40.50 6.78
N ASN A 634 34.50 -39.17 6.68
CA ASN A 634 33.64 -38.40 5.77
C ASN A 634 33.91 -38.71 4.29
N SER A 635 35.17 -38.95 3.88
CA SER A 635 35.49 -39.30 2.49
C SER A 635 34.98 -40.68 2.09
N ILE A 636 34.88 -41.62 3.05
CA ILE A 636 34.31 -42.95 2.84
C ILE A 636 32.78 -42.89 2.79
N THR A 637 32.16 -42.17 3.72
CA THR A 637 30.70 -42.19 3.93
C THR A 637 29.93 -41.32 2.93
N HIS A 638 30.40 -40.11 2.61
CA HIS A 638 29.64 -39.18 1.76
C HIS A 638 29.27 -39.73 0.36
N PRO A 639 30.17 -40.40 -0.39
CA PRO A 639 29.82 -40.95 -1.70
C PRO A 639 28.69 -41.99 -1.62
N GLU A 640 28.72 -42.87 -0.61
CA GLU A 640 27.72 -43.91 -0.41
C GLU A 640 26.38 -43.33 0.03
N ILE A 641 26.36 -42.30 0.90
CA ILE A 641 25.15 -41.56 1.28
C ILE A 641 24.50 -40.95 0.03
N HIS A 642 25.26 -40.24 -0.80
CA HIS A 642 24.72 -39.61 -2.01
C HIS A 642 24.16 -40.65 -2.98
N LYS A 643 24.82 -41.80 -3.14
CA LYS A 643 24.36 -42.90 -4.00
C LYS A 643 23.04 -43.50 -3.49
N ALA A 644 22.93 -43.73 -2.19
CA ALA A 644 21.71 -44.23 -1.57
C ALA A 644 20.54 -43.24 -1.71
N MET A 645 20.77 -41.96 -1.41
CA MET A 645 19.76 -40.91 -1.60
C MET A 645 19.32 -40.80 -3.06
N LEU A 646 20.25 -40.82 -4.01
CA LEU A 646 19.93 -40.74 -5.45
C LEU A 646 19.09 -41.94 -5.91
N LYS A 647 19.37 -43.13 -5.40
CA LYS A 647 18.59 -44.34 -5.70
C LYS A 647 17.15 -44.20 -5.22
N GLU A 648 16.93 -43.70 -4.01
CA GLU A 648 15.58 -43.45 -3.48
C GLU A 648 14.85 -42.35 -4.26
N ILE A 649 15.54 -41.25 -4.60
CA ILE A 649 14.98 -40.17 -5.43
C ILE A 649 14.51 -40.72 -6.78
N LEU A 650 15.33 -41.52 -7.45
CA LEU A 650 15.00 -42.11 -8.75
C LEU A 650 13.83 -43.10 -8.62
N PHE A 651 13.79 -43.89 -7.56
CA PHE A 651 12.69 -44.81 -7.29
C PHE A 651 11.34 -44.08 -7.16
N TYR A 652 11.27 -43.00 -6.39
CA TYR A 652 10.05 -42.19 -6.25
C TYR A 652 9.69 -41.46 -7.54
N PHE A 653 10.70 -40.97 -8.28
CA PHE A 653 10.48 -40.35 -9.58
C PHE A 653 9.83 -41.32 -10.58
N LEU A 654 10.31 -42.57 -10.66
CA LEU A 654 9.76 -43.61 -11.52
C LEU A 654 8.35 -44.04 -11.11
N ARG A 655 8.01 -43.98 -9.81
CA ARG A 655 6.66 -44.27 -9.30
C ARG A 655 5.63 -43.16 -9.54
N GLY A 656 6.03 -42.05 -10.16
CA GLY A 656 5.09 -41.00 -10.52
C GLY A 656 4.89 -39.93 -9.44
N TYR A 657 5.69 -39.89 -8.38
CA TYR A 657 5.64 -38.81 -7.39
C TYR A 657 6.12 -37.47 -7.98
N ARG A 658 5.32 -36.41 -7.76
CA ARG A 658 5.56 -35.08 -8.36
C ARG A 658 6.80 -34.41 -7.78
N TYR A 659 7.05 -34.57 -6.49
CA TYR A 659 8.23 -34.06 -5.80
C TYR A 659 8.67 -35.00 -4.68
N VAL A 660 9.92 -34.86 -4.23
CA VAL A 660 10.50 -35.63 -3.12
C VAL A 660 11.08 -34.68 -2.07
N VAL A 661 10.77 -34.94 -0.80
CA VAL A 661 11.27 -34.15 0.32
C VAL A 661 12.55 -34.78 0.87
N LEU A 662 13.63 -34.01 0.91
CA LEU A 662 14.89 -34.37 1.55
C LEU A 662 14.94 -33.75 2.94
N ASP A 663 14.82 -34.57 3.98
CA ASP A 663 14.92 -34.11 5.36
C ASP A 663 16.41 -34.05 5.79
N VAL A 664 16.94 -32.82 5.93
CA VAL A 664 18.37 -32.55 6.16
C VAL A 664 18.53 -31.49 7.28
N PRO A 665 18.95 -31.87 8.50
CA PRO A 665 19.06 -30.95 9.63
C PRO A 665 20.06 -29.79 9.42
N LEU A 666 21.20 -30.05 8.77
CA LEU A 666 22.28 -29.08 8.54
C LEU A 666 22.36 -28.60 7.08
N LEU A 667 21.19 -28.39 6.47
CA LEU A 667 21.08 -28.12 5.04
C LEU A 667 21.83 -26.84 4.62
N PHE A 668 21.66 -25.75 5.37
CA PHE A 668 22.24 -24.44 5.03
C PHE A 668 23.68 -24.28 5.52
N GLU A 669 24.05 -24.98 6.59
CA GLU A 669 25.40 -24.99 7.14
C GLU A 669 26.38 -25.67 6.19
N THR A 670 25.96 -26.76 5.56
CA THR A 670 26.83 -27.53 4.65
C THR A 670 26.82 -27.00 3.22
N ARG A 671 25.74 -26.35 2.76
CA ARG A 671 25.53 -25.79 1.40
C ARG A 671 25.75 -26.75 0.23
N ARG A 672 25.96 -28.05 0.48
CA ARG A 672 26.27 -29.04 -0.58
C ARG A 672 25.04 -29.44 -1.38
N LEU A 673 23.91 -29.61 -0.70
CA LEU A 673 22.67 -30.08 -1.31
C LEU A 673 21.76 -28.95 -1.78
N THR A 674 21.92 -27.73 -1.26
CA THR A 674 21.08 -26.57 -1.59
C THR A 674 21.05 -26.26 -3.09
N GLN A 675 22.15 -26.50 -3.81
CA GLN A 675 22.21 -26.32 -5.26
C GLN A 675 21.33 -27.28 -6.07
N PHE A 676 20.95 -28.43 -5.51
CA PHE A 676 20.14 -29.44 -6.19
C PHE A 676 18.64 -29.32 -5.86
N LEU A 677 18.27 -28.50 -4.87
CA LEU A 677 16.90 -28.30 -4.43
C LEU A 677 16.20 -27.21 -5.24
N ASN A 678 14.92 -27.43 -5.56
CA ASN A 678 14.04 -26.43 -6.17
C ASN A 678 13.43 -25.51 -5.10
N HIS A 679 13.04 -26.12 -3.97
CA HIS A 679 12.49 -25.41 -2.83
C HIS A 679 13.18 -25.83 -1.55
N THR A 680 13.33 -24.87 -0.64
CA THR A 680 13.83 -25.09 0.72
C THR A 680 12.78 -24.63 1.72
N VAL A 681 12.53 -25.47 2.73
CA VAL A 681 11.50 -25.30 3.74
C VAL A 681 12.17 -25.31 5.10
N VAL A 682 12.02 -24.21 5.85
CA VAL A 682 12.47 -24.11 7.25
C VAL A 682 11.31 -24.28 8.19
N VAL A 683 11.46 -25.16 9.18
CA VAL A 683 10.55 -25.22 10.32
C VAL A 683 11.09 -24.30 11.42
N TYR A 684 10.37 -23.21 11.64
CA TYR A 684 10.72 -22.15 12.58
C TYR A 684 9.92 -22.28 13.88
N CYS A 685 10.54 -21.97 15.00
CA CYS A 685 9.86 -21.65 16.25
C CYS A 685 10.60 -20.52 16.96
N ASP A 686 9.92 -19.80 17.84
CA ASP A 686 10.54 -18.75 18.64
C ASP A 686 11.64 -19.32 19.57
N PRO A 687 12.70 -18.55 19.88
CA PRO A 687 13.83 -19.04 20.66
C PRO A 687 13.45 -19.55 22.06
N ALA A 688 12.46 -18.94 22.71
CA ALA A 688 12.04 -19.33 24.05
C ALA A 688 11.35 -20.71 24.03
N THR A 689 10.44 -20.93 23.08
CA THR A 689 9.80 -22.22 22.83
C THR A 689 10.81 -23.28 22.39
N GLN A 690 11.79 -22.90 21.56
CA GLN A 690 12.87 -23.80 21.13
C GLN A 690 13.65 -24.33 22.34
N LEU A 691 14.06 -23.43 23.24
CA LEU A 691 14.83 -23.77 24.42
C LEU A 691 14.01 -24.63 25.39
N SER A 692 12.77 -24.21 25.67
CA SER A 692 11.85 -24.93 26.56
C SER A 692 11.60 -26.36 26.08
N ARG A 693 11.33 -26.56 24.78
CA ARG A 693 11.14 -27.88 24.18
C ARG A 693 12.41 -28.73 24.25
N LEU A 694 13.58 -28.14 24.05
CA LEU A 694 14.85 -28.85 24.12
C LEU A 694 15.14 -29.32 25.55
N MET A 695 14.92 -28.45 26.55
CA MET A 695 15.08 -28.78 27.97
C MET A 695 14.14 -29.90 28.39
N GLN A 696 12.87 -29.84 28.00
CA GLN A 696 11.87 -30.87 28.31
C GLN A 696 12.19 -32.22 27.64
N ARG A 697 12.61 -32.21 26.37
CA ARG A 697 12.87 -33.44 25.60
C ARG A 697 14.11 -34.19 26.10
N ASP A 698 15.18 -33.46 26.40
CA ASP A 698 16.50 -34.03 26.68
C ASP A 698 16.90 -33.95 28.17
N GLY A 699 16.08 -33.38 29.04
CA GLY A 699 16.34 -33.25 30.48
C GLY A 699 17.54 -32.35 30.81
N LEU A 700 17.74 -31.28 30.05
CA LEU A 700 18.94 -30.43 30.12
C LEU A 700 18.73 -29.19 31.00
N THR A 701 19.82 -28.69 31.58
CA THR A 701 19.86 -27.35 32.16
C THR A 701 19.77 -26.27 31.07
N GLN A 702 19.35 -25.06 31.44
CA GLN A 702 19.21 -23.95 30.49
C GLN A 702 20.53 -23.65 29.74
N GLU A 703 21.65 -23.58 30.47
CA GLU A 703 22.97 -23.32 29.91
C GLU A 703 23.39 -24.39 28.89
N GLN A 704 23.12 -25.67 29.18
CA GLN A 704 23.41 -26.78 28.26
C GLN A 704 22.53 -26.73 27.01
N ALA A 705 21.26 -26.32 27.15
CA ALA A 705 20.35 -26.15 26.02
C ALA A 705 20.78 -24.99 25.11
N GLU A 706 21.17 -23.85 25.68
CA GLU A 706 21.70 -22.69 24.95
C GLU A 706 22.97 -23.04 24.16
N GLN A 707 23.91 -23.76 24.77
CA GLN A 707 25.13 -24.20 24.09
C GLN A 707 24.83 -25.10 22.88
N ARG A 708 23.85 -26.01 23.00
CA ARG A 708 23.44 -26.90 21.89
C ARG A 708 22.74 -26.15 20.76
N VAL A 709 21.93 -25.14 21.08
CA VAL A 709 21.29 -24.28 20.08
C VAL A 709 22.34 -23.42 19.37
N ALA A 710 23.28 -22.83 20.12
CA ALA A 710 24.35 -21.98 19.59
C ALA A 710 25.35 -22.73 18.67
N ALA A 711 25.44 -24.06 18.79
CA ALA A 711 26.26 -24.88 17.88
C ALA A 711 25.69 -24.99 16.45
N GLN A 712 24.44 -24.57 16.23
CA GLN A 712 23.79 -24.55 14.92
C GLN A 712 23.65 -23.11 14.41
N MET A 713 23.47 -22.96 13.09
CA MET A 713 23.12 -21.66 12.52
C MET A 713 21.81 -21.15 13.16
N PRO A 714 21.75 -19.87 13.61
CA PRO A 714 20.55 -19.30 14.22
C PRO A 714 19.30 -19.48 13.34
N LEU A 715 18.17 -19.84 13.97
CA LEU A 715 16.92 -20.12 13.27
C LEU A 715 16.43 -18.94 12.42
N ASN A 716 16.62 -17.70 12.92
CA ASN A 716 16.29 -16.47 12.20
C ASN A 716 17.12 -16.29 10.93
N GLU A 717 18.38 -16.72 10.93
CA GLU A 717 19.24 -16.67 9.75
C GLU A 717 18.81 -17.74 8.73
N LYS A 718 18.51 -18.97 9.18
CA LYS A 718 17.94 -20.03 8.33
C LYS A 718 16.64 -19.59 7.66
N ARG A 719 15.78 -18.87 8.40
CA ARG A 719 14.52 -18.30 7.89
C ARG A 719 14.76 -17.35 6.72
N GLY A 720 15.83 -16.55 6.73
CA GLY A 720 16.18 -15.64 5.64
C GLY A 720 16.74 -16.33 4.39
N LEU A 721 17.22 -17.57 4.51
CA LEU A 721 17.78 -18.35 3.41
C LEU A 721 16.76 -19.28 2.73
N ALA A 722 15.64 -19.58 3.40
CA ALA A 722 14.64 -20.53 2.93
C ALA A 722 13.63 -19.92 1.95
N ASN A 723 13.11 -20.72 1.03
CA ASN A 723 12.03 -20.30 0.13
C ASN A 723 10.66 -20.29 0.83
N HIS A 724 10.46 -21.22 1.77
CA HIS A 724 9.24 -21.37 2.54
C HIS A 724 9.57 -21.52 4.02
N VAL A 725 8.70 -21.00 4.87
CA VAL A 725 8.83 -21.06 6.33
C VAL A 725 7.54 -21.63 6.89
N ILE A 726 7.65 -22.64 7.73
CA ILE A 726 6.55 -23.21 8.51
C ILE A 726 6.74 -22.78 9.96
N GLU A 727 5.80 -22.00 10.46
CA GLU A 727 5.77 -21.53 11.84
C GLU A 727 5.17 -22.59 12.76
N ASN A 728 5.96 -23.02 13.75
CA ASN A 728 5.64 -24.08 14.71
C ASN A 728 5.76 -23.58 16.18
N SER A 729 5.62 -22.28 16.39
CA SER A 729 5.44 -21.66 17.70
C SER A 729 3.99 -21.73 18.20
N GLY A 730 3.02 -21.82 17.29
CA GLY A 730 1.59 -21.84 17.58
C GLY A 730 1.00 -23.24 17.86
N SER A 731 -0.30 -23.39 17.59
CA SER A 731 -1.01 -24.66 17.74
C SER A 731 -0.59 -25.68 16.68
N ARG A 732 -0.77 -26.99 16.97
CA ARG A 732 -0.47 -28.06 16.02
C ARG A 732 -1.34 -27.96 14.77
N GLU A 733 -2.58 -27.49 14.93
CA GLU A 733 -3.55 -27.25 13.87
C GLU A 733 -3.12 -26.14 12.92
N ASP A 734 -2.53 -25.05 13.44
CA ASP A 734 -1.99 -23.95 12.63
C ASP A 734 -0.79 -24.41 11.80
N THR A 735 0.10 -25.21 12.39
CA THR A 735 1.21 -25.83 11.66
C THR A 735 0.69 -26.79 10.59
N HIS A 736 -0.32 -27.60 10.90
CA HIS A 736 -0.95 -28.51 9.93
C HIS A 736 -1.55 -27.75 8.73
N ARG A 737 -2.23 -26.62 8.98
CA ARG A 737 -2.78 -25.75 7.91
C ARG A 737 -1.68 -25.17 7.02
N GLN A 738 -0.55 -24.76 7.60
CA GLN A 738 0.61 -24.28 6.84
C GLN A 738 1.24 -25.39 6.00
N VAL A 739 1.37 -26.60 6.55
CA VAL A 739 1.87 -27.78 5.82
C VAL A 739 0.95 -28.11 4.65
N LEU A 740 -0.37 -28.11 4.84
CA LEU A 740 -1.34 -28.35 3.77
C LEU A 740 -1.21 -27.30 2.65
N ARG A 741 -1.10 -26.01 3.02
CA ARG A 741 -0.92 -24.93 2.04
C ARG A 741 0.38 -25.07 1.24
N LEU A 742 1.46 -25.45 1.91
CA LEU A 742 2.73 -25.73 1.25
C LEU A 742 2.60 -26.93 0.31
N HIS A 743 1.96 -28.01 0.76
CA HIS A 743 1.73 -29.20 -0.04
C HIS A 743 0.96 -28.89 -1.32
N THR A 744 -0.19 -28.20 -1.23
CA THR A 744 -0.98 -27.79 -2.40
C THR A 744 -0.15 -26.96 -3.37
N LYS A 745 0.61 -25.97 -2.86
CA LYS A 745 1.48 -25.12 -3.68
C LYS A 745 2.56 -25.91 -4.41
N LEU A 746 3.14 -26.92 -3.76
CA LEU A 746 4.16 -27.78 -4.37
C LEU A 746 3.53 -28.77 -5.37
N GLU A 747 2.33 -29.26 -5.11
CA GLU A 747 1.60 -30.11 -6.07
C GLU A 747 1.23 -29.36 -7.33
N ASP A 748 0.77 -28.11 -7.24
CA ASP A 748 0.38 -27.32 -8.41
C ASP A 748 1.56 -26.98 -9.34
N SER A 749 2.80 -27.13 -8.87
CA SER A 749 3.98 -26.89 -9.71
C SER A 749 4.11 -27.94 -10.83
N MET A 750 4.40 -27.44 -12.04
CA MET A 750 4.64 -28.24 -13.24
C MET A 750 6.14 -28.58 -13.45
N ASP A 751 7.01 -28.22 -12.51
CA ASP A 751 8.47 -28.36 -12.65
C ASP A 751 8.92 -29.81 -12.93
N PHE A 752 8.13 -30.80 -12.53
CA PHE A 752 8.42 -32.22 -12.75
C PHE A 752 8.16 -32.71 -14.18
N LEU A 753 7.26 -32.05 -14.94
CA LEU A 753 6.79 -32.52 -16.25
C LEU A 753 7.91 -32.52 -17.28
N LEU A 754 8.69 -31.44 -17.34
CA LEU A 754 9.78 -31.31 -18.32
C LEU A 754 10.83 -32.42 -18.16
N VAL A 755 11.23 -32.72 -16.92
CA VAL A 755 12.21 -33.76 -16.62
C VAL A 755 11.69 -35.15 -17.01
N ARG A 756 10.39 -35.41 -16.77
CA ARG A 756 9.76 -36.67 -17.18
C ARG A 756 9.65 -36.82 -18.68
N VAL A 757 9.23 -35.78 -19.40
CA VAL A 757 9.14 -35.80 -20.87
C VAL A 757 10.49 -36.12 -21.48
N ILE A 758 11.57 -35.52 -20.98
CA ILE A 758 12.93 -35.80 -21.45
C ILE A 758 13.36 -37.23 -21.12
N ALA A 759 13.09 -37.72 -19.91
CA ALA A 759 13.40 -39.09 -19.53
C ALA A 759 12.66 -40.11 -20.42
N ILE A 760 11.36 -39.89 -20.68
CA ILE A 760 10.55 -40.72 -21.57
C ILE A 760 11.12 -40.67 -22.99
N ALA A 761 11.40 -39.48 -23.52
CA ALA A 761 11.98 -39.31 -24.86
C ALA A 761 13.35 -40.01 -24.99
N ALA A 762 14.20 -39.93 -23.97
CA ALA A 762 15.51 -40.60 -23.94
C ALA A 762 15.35 -42.13 -23.91
N THR A 763 14.44 -42.67 -23.08
CA THR A 763 14.17 -44.11 -23.03
C THR A 763 13.55 -44.65 -24.32
N ALA A 764 12.63 -43.90 -24.94
CA ALA A 764 12.05 -44.24 -26.23
C ALA A 764 13.10 -44.21 -27.36
N GLY A 765 13.98 -43.20 -27.35
CA GLY A 765 15.10 -43.09 -28.28
C GLY A 765 16.10 -44.24 -28.14
N LEU A 766 16.51 -44.59 -26.91
CA LEU A 766 17.41 -45.71 -26.66
C LEU A 766 16.79 -47.05 -27.08
N SER A 767 15.49 -47.24 -26.79
CA SER A 767 14.74 -48.43 -27.19
C SER A 767 14.63 -48.54 -28.72
N GLY A 768 14.41 -47.41 -29.40
CA GLY A 768 14.42 -47.33 -30.87
C GLY A 768 15.79 -47.67 -31.47
N ILE A 769 16.88 -47.16 -30.88
CA ILE A 769 18.25 -47.49 -31.29
C ILE A 769 18.55 -48.98 -31.05
N LEU A 770 18.16 -49.53 -29.91
CA LEU A 770 18.33 -50.96 -29.60
C LEU A 770 17.53 -51.86 -30.54
N LEU A 771 16.29 -51.48 -30.87
CA LEU A 771 15.46 -52.20 -31.85
C LEU A 771 16.05 -52.10 -33.26
N TYR A 772 16.60 -50.95 -33.65
CA TYR A 772 17.27 -50.76 -34.92
C TYR A 772 18.59 -51.56 -35.00
N ALA A 773 19.39 -51.54 -33.94
CA ALA A 773 20.61 -52.33 -33.83
C ALA A 773 20.31 -53.84 -33.83
N ALA A 774 19.27 -54.29 -33.12
CA ALA A 774 18.81 -55.67 -33.15
C ALA A 774 18.30 -56.06 -34.54
N LYS A 775 17.61 -55.16 -35.26
CA LYS A 775 17.18 -55.39 -36.64
C LYS A 775 18.37 -55.53 -37.61
N ILE A 776 19.43 -54.74 -37.43
CA ILE A 776 20.67 -54.85 -38.21
C ILE A 776 21.45 -56.12 -37.88
N LEU A 777 21.44 -56.58 -36.62
CA LEU A 777 22.10 -57.82 -36.21
C LEU A 777 21.34 -59.08 -36.64
N LEU A 778 20.03 -58.96 -36.91
CA LEU A 778 19.15 -60.04 -37.38
C LEU A 778 18.96 -60.06 -38.90
N SER A 779 19.48 -59.06 -39.62
CA SER A 779 19.54 -58.97 -41.10
C SER A 779 20.94 -59.27 -41.60
#